data_AF-A0A964BQU2-F1
#
_entry.id   AF-A0A964BQU2-F1
#
_cell.length_a   1.000
_cell.length_b   1.000
_cell.length_c   1.000
_cell.angle_alpha   90.00
_cell.angle_beta   90.00
_cell.angle_gamma   90.00
#
_symmetry.space_group_name_H-M   'P 1'
#
loop_
_entity.id
_entity.type
_entity.pdbx_description
1 polymer ?
#
loop_
_entity_poly.entity_id
_entity_poly.type
_entity_poly.pdbx_seq_one_letter_code
_entity_poly.pdbx_strand_id
1 'polypeptide(L)'
;MVSLASNEVNWQADQDISATSLIFIDTNLSNYQSLIPDGNENQVILIDSQQNGIEQITNVLEQYSNLASISIFSHGDEATIQLGDAYLSTANLDSYQTDLAAWGDALSPEGDLLLYGCNVGANNAGFDFINQVSSLTGADVAASDDLTGNFDLGGDWTLEVVTGNIETPTFIVTEYGSLLDLKFNFTYDTNVTTAQKTAFEYAGKAWSNVLSDNVTVNLHVSMVNNSDLPSNTLGGAVPFFHQGTSYTNFRNKLQSDIKSSDDTTAVNNLENASQYPVRMLTEAPDSITSNTGTLVGMTSYNLNQVAMTRANAKSLGLINANDSTLDGIIVMNNLVGTNVGWQYNYFNSLGSNQIDFTTVAIHEIGHTLGFVSLVDGITNENYQNREMLNSSATSLDLYRIQNRDYSHLSPSFRTRMESRPHRFIGTLDSNFSLDNNKTSIAKFSIGSEDIGIKTFGGTYDPNYYSDSYQGSHWRNQDNAGIMDPLLELGVRRGIAEVDLRALDVIGWDRKSASSSSSNLWSQAQTEANATGNINRNVEVGQMLKDWRWARRGSSNRLRQEGNIAQLLAQEGFFSVGAFRESFDFSTVNSPTESNYRTIVDNSSHVPVWEFNYDSNVEDSEPNSSSIEIQNIATENEGLDYEQMLAIITEELSEDELSQLSLEDLSKLIEQQLAGSLV
;
A
#
# COMPACT_ATOMS: atom_id res chain seq x y z
N MET A 1 -62.21 -21.05 -47.52
CA MET A 1 -61.57 -21.30 -48.83
C MET A 1 -61.52 -19.97 -49.59
N VAL A 2 -60.32 -19.53 -50.01
CA VAL A 2 -59.99 -18.78 -51.27
C VAL A 2 -60.86 -17.53 -51.60
N SER A 3 -60.39 -16.29 -51.84
CA SER A 3 -59.16 -15.68 -52.42
C SER A 3 -59.10 -14.16 -52.03
N LEU A 4 -58.13 -13.27 -52.34
CA LEU A 4 -56.76 -13.28 -52.93
C LEU A 4 -56.12 -11.87 -52.74
N ALA A 5 -54.79 -11.78 -52.61
CA ALA A 5 -53.93 -10.56 -52.71
C ALA A 5 -54.14 -9.44 -51.64
N SER A 6 -53.15 -8.59 -51.29
CA SER A 6 -51.85 -8.26 -51.93
C SER A 6 -50.78 -7.78 -50.93
N ASN A 7 -49.53 -7.62 -51.43
CA ASN A 7 -48.36 -6.92 -50.87
C ASN A 7 -47.42 -7.70 -49.94
N GLU A 8 -46.45 -8.38 -50.54
CA GLU A 8 -45.14 -8.61 -49.91
C GLU A 8 -44.34 -7.30 -49.94
N VAL A 9 -43.75 -6.91 -48.80
CA VAL A 9 -42.71 -5.87 -48.75
C VAL A 9 -41.37 -6.56 -48.60
N ASN A 10 -40.53 -6.44 -49.64
CA ASN A 10 -39.19 -7.00 -49.64
C ASN A 10 -38.24 -6.10 -48.85
N TRP A 11 -38.01 -6.43 -47.57
CA TRP A 11 -36.96 -5.79 -46.76
C TRP A 11 -35.62 -6.47 -47.00
N GLN A 12 -34.99 -6.16 -48.14
CA GLN A 12 -33.53 -6.04 -48.17
C GLN A 12 -33.22 -4.58 -47.83
N ALA A 13 -32.94 -4.33 -46.56
CA ALA A 13 -32.25 -3.13 -46.13
C ALA A 13 -30.80 -3.53 -45.83
N ASP A 14 -29.85 -2.87 -46.48
CA ASP A 14 -28.52 -2.71 -45.89
C ASP A 14 -28.71 -2.10 -44.50
N GLN A 15 -28.08 -2.68 -43.48
CA GLN A 15 -28.00 -2.03 -42.18
C GLN A 15 -26.87 -1.01 -42.23
N ASP A 16 -27.20 0.16 -42.79
CA ASP A 16 -26.47 1.39 -42.53
C ASP A 16 -26.57 1.64 -41.01
N ILE A 17 -25.45 1.57 -40.29
CA ILE A 17 -25.44 1.58 -38.83
C ILE A 17 -25.75 3.00 -38.36
N SER A 18 -27.00 3.25 -37.95
CA SER A 18 -27.54 4.58 -37.69
C SER A 18 -27.11 5.17 -36.33
N ALA A 19 -25.86 5.00 -35.92
CA ALA A 19 -25.28 5.69 -34.78
C ALA A 19 -24.69 7.02 -35.26
N THR A 20 -25.26 8.14 -34.82
CA THR A 20 -24.69 9.48 -35.11
C THR A 20 -23.61 9.88 -34.11
N SER A 21 -23.51 9.19 -32.98
CA SER A 21 -22.48 9.39 -31.95
C SER A 21 -22.14 8.04 -31.32
N LEU A 22 -20.91 7.91 -30.81
CA LEU A 22 -20.47 6.76 -30.02
C LEU A 22 -19.94 7.20 -28.67
N ILE A 23 -20.19 6.37 -27.65
CA ILE A 23 -19.73 6.59 -26.28
C ILE A 23 -18.86 5.41 -25.88
N PHE A 24 -17.58 5.66 -25.65
CA PHE A 24 -16.66 4.69 -25.07
C PHE A 24 -16.59 4.90 -23.56
N ILE A 25 -16.66 3.82 -22.78
CA ILE A 25 -16.56 3.86 -21.33
C ILE A 25 -15.51 2.85 -20.87
N ASP A 26 -14.49 3.32 -20.17
CA ASP A 26 -13.45 2.47 -19.61
C ASP A 26 -13.97 1.66 -18.40
N THR A 27 -13.74 0.35 -18.42
CA THR A 27 -14.10 -0.56 -17.32
C THR A 27 -13.16 -0.50 -16.11
N ASN A 28 -12.11 0.32 -16.15
CA ASN A 28 -11.37 0.79 -14.98
C ASN A 28 -12.20 1.72 -14.09
N LEU A 29 -13.19 2.43 -14.64
CA LEU A 29 -14.04 3.30 -13.83
C LEU A 29 -14.95 2.48 -12.91
N SER A 30 -14.78 2.64 -11.60
CA SER A 30 -15.64 1.94 -10.62
C SER A 30 -17.10 2.34 -10.81
N ASN A 31 -18.00 1.33 -10.90
CA ASN A 31 -19.42 1.50 -11.20
C ASN A 31 -19.71 2.17 -12.58
N TYR A 32 -18.84 1.95 -13.58
CA TYR A 32 -19.02 2.44 -14.95
C TYR A 32 -20.40 2.16 -15.57
N GLN A 33 -21.14 1.17 -15.07
CA GLN A 33 -22.49 0.87 -15.56
C GLN A 33 -23.47 2.03 -15.34
N SER A 34 -23.25 2.90 -14.34
CA SER A 34 -24.06 4.11 -14.15
C SER A 34 -23.54 5.33 -14.93
N LEU A 35 -22.53 5.18 -15.80
CA LEU A 35 -22.14 6.16 -16.82
C LEU A 35 -22.92 5.96 -18.13
N ILE A 36 -23.58 4.82 -18.30
CA ILE A 36 -24.43 4.51 -19.46
C ILE A 36 -25.66 5.44 -19.43
N PRO A 37 -25.85 6.35 -20.42
CA PRO A 37 -26.99 7.26 -20.40
C PRO A 37 -28.28 6.54 -20.81
N ASP A 38 -29.37 6.78 -20.08
CA ASP A 38 -30.71 6.22 -20.35
C ASP A 38 -31.10 6.36 -21.83
N GLY A 39 -31.40 5.24 -22.50
CA GLY A 39 -31.86 5.19 -23.88
C GLY A 39 -30.78 5.29 -24.97
N ASN A 40 -29.50 5.43 -24.59
CA ASN A 40 -28.36 5.43 -25.51
C ASN A 40 -27.53 4.12 -25.43
N GLU A 41 -28.09 3.05 -24.88
CA GLU A 41 -27.35 1.79 -24.60
C GLU A 41 -26.79 1.15 -25.88
N ASN A 42 -27.42 1.40 -27.03
CA ASN A 42 -26.97 0.91 -28.35
C ASN A 42 -25.84 1.75 -28.98
N GLN A 43 -25.40 2.82 -28.32
CA GLN A 43 -24.28 3.68 -28.73
C GLN A 43 -23.07 3.55 -27.78
N VAL A 44 -23.19 2.75 -26.72
CA VAL A 44 -22.13 2.53 -25.74
C VAL A 44 -21.25 1.34 -26.12
N ILE A 45 -19.94 1.57 -26.10
CA ILE A 45 -18.88 0.58 -26.27
C ILE A 45 -18.05 0.57 -24.98
N LEU A 46 -17.80 -0.61 -24.43
CA LEU A 46 -16.97 -0.77 -23.23
C LEU A 46 -15.52 -1.05 -23.64
N ILE A 47 -14.57 -0.31 -23.07
CA ILE A 47 -13.14 -0.59 -23.22
C ILE A 47 -12.75 -1.64 -22.16
N ASP A 48 -12.21 -2.78 -22.59
CA ASP A 48 -11.64 -3.76 -21.68
C ASP A 48 -10.38 -3.18 -21.02
N SER A 49 -10.39 -3.20 -19.68
CA SER A 49 -9.33 -2.65 -18.84
C SER A 49 -7.98 -3.39 -18.97
N GLN A 50 -7.98 -4.62 -19.48
CA GLN A 50 -6.78 -5.47 -19.59
C GLN A 50 -6.16 -5.49 -21.00
N GLN A 51 -6.54 -4.54 -21.87
CA GLN A 51 -6.06 -4.46 -23.25
C GLN A 51 -5.85 -3.00 -23.66
N ASN A 52 -5.04 -2.76 -24.70
CA ASN A 52 -4.76 -1.41 -25.19
C ASN A 52 -6.06 -0.73 -25.65
N GLY A 53 -6.56 0.23 -24.87
CA GLY A 53 -7.82 0.90 -25.14
C GLY A 53 -7.77 1.78 -26.39
N ILE A 54 -6.59 2.26 -26.77
CA ILE A 54 -6.41 3.05 -28.00
C ILE A 54 -6.69 2.15 -29.22
N GLU A 55 -6.04 0.98 -29.25
CA GLU A 55 -6.28 -0.03 -30.30
C GLU A 55 -7.75 -0.51 -30.30
N GLN A 56 -8.36 -0.72 -29.13
CA GLN A 56 -9.77 -1.10 -29.04
C GLN A 56 -10.71 -0.05 -29.67
N ILE A 57 -10.49 1.23 -29.38
CA ILE A 57 -11.26 2.33 -29.99
C ILE A 57 -11.03 2.35 -31.51
N THR A 58 -9.78 2.29 -31.98
CA THR A 58 -9.44 2.25 -33.41
C THR A 58 -10.20 1.13 -34.14
N ASN A 59 -10.11 -0.10 -33.65
CA ASN A 59 -10.74 -1.29 -34.25
C ASN A 59 -12.28 -1.21 -34.31
N VAL A 60 -12.90 -0.47 -33.39
CA VAL A 60 -14.35 -0.20 -33.42
C VAL A 60 -14.66 0.88 -34.45
N LEU A 61 -13.90 1.99 -34.45
CA LEU A 61 -14.12 3.13 -35.33
C LEU A 61 -13.89 2.83 -36.81
N GLU A 62 -13.07 1.83 -37.17
CA GLU A 62 -12.94 1.31 -38.56
C GLU A 62 -14.29 0.93 -39.21
N GLN A 63 -15.33 0.67 -38.41
CA GLN A 63 -16.65 0.26 -38.88
C GLN A 63 -17.63 1.44 -39.06
N TYR A 64 -17.20 2.66 -38.76
CA TYR A 64 -18.03 3.87 -38.76
C TYR A 64 -17.44 4.96 -39.65
N SER A 65 -18.29 5.91 -40.05
CA SER A 65 -17.87 7.14 -40.74
C SER A 65 -18.96 8.20 -40.57
N ASN A 66 -18.59 9.48 -40.65
CA ASN A 66 -19.52 10.60 -40.46
C ASN A 66 -20.20 10.61 -39.07
N LEU A 67 -19.51 10.16 -38.03
CA LEU A 67 -19.96 10.34 -36.64
C LEU A 67 -19.93 11.84 -36.28
N ALA A 68 -21.03 12.35 -35.73
CA ALA A 68 -21.11 13.70 -35.18
C ALA A 68 -20.33 13.82 -33.85
N SER A 69 -20.13 12.72 -33.13
CA SER A 69 -19.23 12.72 -31.97
C SER A 69 -18.71 11.36 -31.55
N ILE A 70 -17.53 11.39 -30.94
CA ILE A 70 -16.94 10.31 -30.13
C ILE A 70 -16.77 10.87 -28.72
N SER A 71 -17.36 10.22 -27.72
CA SER A 71 -17.19 10.57 -26.30
C SER A 71 -16.47 9.45 -25.57
N ILE A 72 -15.49 9.78 -24.74
CA ILE A 72 -14.67 8.80 -24.04
C ILE A 72 -14.69 9.11 -22.54
N PHE A 73 -15.23 8.20 -21.73
CA PHE A 73 -15.22 8.25 -20.28
C PHE A 73 -14.07 7.39 -19.74
N SER A 74 -13.14 8.01 -19.03
CA SER A 74 -11.86 7.42 -18.62
C SER A 74 -11.32 8.05 -17.33
N HIS A 75 -10.30 7.43 -16.74
CA HIS A 75 -9.43 8.17 -15.82
C HIS A 75 -8.58 9.18 -16.59
N GLY A 76 -8.39 10.37 -16.02
CA GLY A 76 -7.56 11.43 -16.58
C GLY A 76 -6.55 11.96 -15.57
N ASP A 77 -5.55 12.67 -16.10
CA ASP A 77 -4.67 13.54 -15.32
C ASP A 77 -4.10 14.65 -16.23
N GLU A 78 -3.25 15.52 -15.69
CA GLU A 78 -2.59 16.59 -16.47
C GLU A 78 -2.00 16.05 -17.80
N ALA A 79 -2.53 16.52 -18.94
CA ALA A 79 -2.06 16.15 -20.28
C ALA A 79 -2.12 14.64 -20.63
N THR A 80 -2.96 13.86 -19.94
CA THR A 80 -2.99 12.39 -20.05
C THR A 80 -4.41 11.82 -19.88
N ILE A 81 -4.76 10.81 -20.69
CA ILE A 81 -5.92 9.93 -20.45
C ILE A 81 -5.48 8.46 -20.38
N GLN A 82 -6.14 7.67 -19.53
CA GLN A 82 -5.95 6.21 -19.47
C GLN A 82 -7.07 5.51 -20.23
N LEU A 83 -6.72 4.61 -21.15
CA LEU A 83 -7.63 3.85 -21.99
C LEU A 83 -7.21 2.38 -21.93
N GLY A 84 -7.95 1.59 -21.14
CA GLY A 84 -7.59 0.22 -20.85
C GLY A 84 -6.29 0.13 -20.04
N ASP A 85 -5.32 -0.63 -20.56
CA ASP A 85 -3.96 -0.70 -20.00
C ASP A 85 -3.00 0.37 -20.57
N ALA A 86 -3.46 1.19 -21.51
CA ALA A 86 -2.65 2.18 -22.21
C ALA A 86 -2.88 3.61 -21.70
N TYR A 87 -1.81 4.41 -21.65
CA TYR A 87 -1.89 5.85 -21.39
C TYR A 87 -1.63 6.63 -22.68
N LEU A 88 -2.50 7.57 -23.04
CA LEU A 88 -2.28 8.51 -24.13
C LEU A 88 -1.84 9.85 -23.53
N SER A 89 -0.66 10.33 -23.90
CA SER A 89 -0.07 11.59 -23.38
C SER A 89 0.84 12.25 -24.40
N THR A 90 1.22 13.51 -24.18
CA THR A 90 2.19 14.23 -25.04
C THR A 90 3.50 13.50 -25.28
N ALA A 91 3.90 12.57 -24.40
CA ALA A 91 5.12 11.77 -24.55
C ALA A 91 5.02 10.66 -25.62
N ASN A 92 3.81 10.26 -26.04
CA ASN A 92 3.62 9.13 -26.95
C ASN A 92 2.60 9.34 -28.08
N LEU A 93 2.04 10.55 -28.26
CA LEU A 93 1.14 10.89 -29.38
C LEU A 93 1.73 10.51 -30.76
N ASP A 94 3.03 10.73 -30.98
CA ASP A 94 3.73 10.35 -32.22
C ASP A 94 3.64 8.83 -32.53
N SER A 95 3.58 7.98 -31.50
CA SER A 95 3.44 6.53 -31.66
C SER A 95 2.04 6.11 -32.05
N TYR A 96 1.03 6.89 -31.67
CA TYR A 96 -0.40 6.65 -31.93
C TYR A 96 -0.97 7.55 -33.04
N GLN A 97 -0.13 8.23 -33.81
CA GLN A 97 -0.56 9.11 -34.90
C GLN A 97 -1.46 8.40 -35.94
N THR A 98 -1.25 7.10 -36.18
CA THR A 98 -2.08 6.34 -37.15
C THR A 98 -3.46 6.04 -36.56
N ASP A 99 -3.53 5.64 -35.29
CA ASP A 99 -4.77 5.41 -34.54
C ASP A 99 -5.61 6.70 -34.45
N LEU A 100 -5.00 7.81 -34.01
CA LEU A 100 -5.68 9.09 -33.88
C LEU A 100 -6.17 9.64 -35.22
N ALA A 101 -5.42 9.45 -36.30
CA ALA A 101 -5.90 9.79 -37.65
C ALA A 101 -7.13 8.93 -38.04
N ALA A 102 -7.14 7.64 -37.71
CA ALA A 102 -8.29 6.76 -37.95
C ALA A 102 -9.52 7.13 -37.10
N TRP A 103 -9.32 7.66 -35.89
CA TRP A 103 -10.43 8.21 -35.07
C TRP A 103 -11.03 9.44 -35.74
N GLY A 104 -10.18 10.30 -36.33
CA GLY A 104 -10.57 11.43 -37.15
C GLY A 104 -11.36 11.03 -38.40
N ASP A 105 -10.88 10.04 -39.16
CA ASP A 105 -11.53 9.54 -40.37
C ASP A 105 -12.94 8.95 -40.12
N ALA A 106 -13.24 8.53 -38.89
CA ALA A 106 -14.57 8.06 -38.48
C ALA A 106 -15.56 9.21 -38.18
N LEU A 107 -15.08 10.41 -37.86
CA LEU A 107 -15.90 11.59 -37.58
C LEU A 107 -16.41 12.24 -38.88
N SER A 108 -17.45 13.06 -38.76
CA SER A 108 -17.84 14.04 -39.78
C SER A 108 -16.88 15.24 -39.79
N PRO A 109 -16.86 16.08 -40.85
CA PRO A 109 -16.05 17.32 -40.85
C PRO A 109 -16.38 18.29 -39.72
N GLU A 110 -17.59 18.21 -39.18
CA GLU A 110 -18.08 18.94 -38.00
C GLU A 110 -18.30 17.99 -36.81
N GLY A 111 -17.46 16.95 -36.66
CA GLY A 111 -17.57 15.94 -35.61
C GLY A 111 -16.64 16.19 -34.42
N ASP A 112 -17.16 16.03 -33.20
CA ASP A 112 -16.43 16.32 -31.96
C ASP A 112 -15.77 15.09 -31.32
N LEU A 113 -14.61 15.28 -30.68
CA LEU A 113 -14.01 14.31 -29.76
C LEU A 113 -14.08 14.84 -28.31
N LEU A 114 -14.88 14.19 -27.45
CA LEU A 114 -15.11 14.60 -26.06
C LEU A 114 -14.38 13.67 -25.09
N LEU A 115 -13.41 14.21 -24.34
CA LEU A 115 -12.56 13.49 -23.39
C LEU A 115 -13.01 13.75 -21.95
N TYR A 116 -13.85 12.87 -21.42
CA TYR A 116 -14.27 12.86 -20.03
C TYR A 116 -13.23 12.12 -19.17
N GLY A 117 -12.35 12.88 -18.54
CA GLY A 117 -11.33 12.42 -17.60
C GLY A 117 -10.84 13.61 -16.78
N CYS A 118 -10.59 13.39 -15.48
CA CYS A 118 -10.19 14.45 -14.57
C CYS A 118 -8.90 15.16 -15.02
N ASN A 119 -8.86 16.49 -14.94
CA ASN A 119 -7.67 17.35 -15.07
C ASN A 119 -6.93 17.27 -16.43
N VAL A 120 -7.49 16.66 -17.47
CA VAL A 120 -6.84 16.46 -18.79
C VAL A 120 -6.36 17.80 -19.37
N GLY A 121 -7.17 18.84 -19.26
CA GLY A 121 -6.90 20.20 -19.70
C GLY A 121 -6.33 21.16 -18.64
N ALA A 122 -6.05 20.69 -17.41
CA ALA A 122 -5.84 21.54 -16.21
C ALA A 122 -4.74 22.61 -16.29
N ASN A 123 -3.81 22.52 -17.24
CA ASN A 123 -2.70 23.45 -17.38
C ASN A 123 -2.21 23.57 -18.84
N ASN A 124 -1.15 24.35 -19.07
CA ASN A 124 -0.59 24.54 -20.42
C ASN A 124 -0.17 23.23 -21.11
N ALA A 125 0.32 22.23 -20.39
CA ALA A 125 0.64 20.93 -20.98
C ALA A 125 -0.63 20.16 -21.37
N GLY A 126 -1.70 20.29 -20.59
CA GLY A 126 -3.04 19.79 -20.96
C GLY A 126 -3.59 20.48 -22.21
N PHE A 127 -3.46 21.80 -22.30
CA PHE A 127 -3.80 22.54 -23.52
C PHE A 127 -2.93 22.08 -24.72
N ASP A 128 -1.62 21.93 -24.55
CA ASP A 128 -0.72 21.45 -25.61
C ASP A 128 -1.05 20.00 -26.02
N PHE A 129 -1.50 19.14 -25.10
CA PHE A 129 -2.00 17.79 -25.38
C PHE A 129 -3.24 17.83 -26.25
N ILE A 130 -4.27 18.58 -25.86
CA ILE A 130 -5.55 18.67 -26.55
C ILE A 130 -5.36 19.25 -27.97
N ASN A 131 -4.51 20.27 -28.13
CA ASN A 131 -4.15 20.81 -29.45
C ASN A 131 -3.44 19.79 -30.34
N GLN A 132 -2.57 18.95 -29.78
CA GLN A 132 -1.89 17.90 -30.56
C GLN A 132 -2.86 16.78 -30.94
N VAL A 133 -3.75 16.34 -30.04
CA VAL A 133 -4.82 15.38 -30.36
C VAL A 133 -5.69 15.94 -31.48
N SER A 134 -6.19 17.18 -31.37
CA SER A 134 -6.96 17.87 -32.41
C SER A 134 -6.20 17.96 -33.74
N SER A 135 -4.90 18.23 -33.72
CA SER A 135 -4.08 18.27 -34.94
C SER A 135 -3.83 16.89 -35.57
N LEU A 136 -3.95 15.79 -34.81
CA LEU A 136 -3.73 14.43 -35.28
C LEU A 136 -5.02 13.77 -35.76
N THR A 137 -6.15 14.04 -35.10
CA THR A 137 -7.50 13.62 -35.52
C THR A 137 -8.06 14.52 -36.63
N GLY A 138 -7.64 15.79 -36.69
CA GLY A 138 -8.27 16.81 -37.53
C GLY A 138 -9.65 17.25 -37.05
N ALA A 139 -10.05 16.85 -35.83
CA ALA A 139 -11.35 17.14 -35.23
C ALA A 139 -11.25 18.24 -34.16
N ASP A 140 -12.41 18.80 -33.82
CA ASP A 140 -12.55 19.68 -32.66
C ASP A 140 -12.65 18.81 -31.40
N VAL A 141 -11.92 19.19 -30.34
CA VAL A 141 -11.67 18.34 -29.16
C VAL A 141 -12.00 19.11 -27.89
N ALA A 142 -12.74 18.47 -26.98
CA ALA A 142 -13.06 19.03 -25.66
C ALA A 142 -12.54 18.12 -24.54
N ALA A 143 -12.01 18.70 -23.47
CA ALA A 143 -11.64 17.98 -22.25
C ALA A 143 -11.88 18.81 -20.98
N SER A 144 -11.99 18.14 -19.84
CA SER A 144 -12.16 18.77 -18.52
C SER A 144 -10.85 19.36 -17.99
N ASP A 145 -10.87 20.55 -17.38
CA ASP A 145 -9.73 21.15 -16.68
C ASP A 145 -9.67 20.83 -15.18
N ASP A 146 -10.70 20.19 -14.63
CA ASP A 146 -10.81 19.87 -13.20
C ASP A 146 -11.33 18.44 -12.94
N LEU A 147 -12.01 18.21 -11.81
CA LEU A 147 -12.52 16.89 -11.46
C LEU A 147 -13.77 16.59 -12.27
N THR A 148 -13.74 15.59 -13.14
CA THR A 148 -14.94 15.18 -13.87
C THR A 148 -15.82 14.28 -12.98
N GLY A 149 -17.13 14.55 -12.91
CA GLY A 149 -18.12 13.66 -12.31
C GLY A 149 -19.17 14.35 -11.43
N ASN A 150 -19.31 13.88 -10.18
CA ASN A 150 -20.40 14.26 -9.29
C ASN A 150 -20.20 15.63 -8.61
N PHE A 151 -21.20 16.51 -8.76
CA PHE A 151 -21.21 17.87 -8.21
C PHE A 151 -21.08 17.96 -6.69
N ASP A 152 -21.72 17.05 -5.93
CA ASP A 152 -21.60 17.04 -4.46
C ASP A 152 -20.20 16.60 -4.00
N LEU A 153 -19.42 15.98 -4.89
CA LEU A 153 -18.01 15.65 -4.70
C LEU A 153 -17.07 16.73 -5.28
N GLY A 154 -17.59 17.85 -5.78
CA GLY A 154 -16.79 18.99 -6.26
C GLY A 154 -16.14 18.77 -7.62
N GLY A 155 -16.77 17.95 -8.47
CA GLY A 155 -16.46 17.85 -9.88
C GLY A 155 -17.72 18.01 -10.74
N ASP A 156 -17.61 18.21 -12.04
CA ASP A 156 -18.80 18.27 -12.91
C ASP A 156 -18.61 17.62 -14.30
N TRP A 157 -19.55 17.83 -15.23
CA TRP A 157 -19.54 17.19 -16.56
C TRP A 157 -19.26 18.18 -17.70
N THR A 158 -18.80 19.38 -17.36
CA THR A 158 -18.36 20.40 -18.30
C THR A 158 -16.99 20.00 -18.85
N LEU A 159 -16.69 20.49 -20.05
CA LEU A 159 -15.40 20.33 -20.72
C LEU A 159 -14.94 21.75 -21.09
N GLU A 160 -14.09 22.32 -20.25
CA GLU A 160 -13.70 23.74 -20.27
C GLU A 160 -12.72 24.05 -21.39
N VAL A 161 -11.88 23.07 -21.73
CA VAL A 161 -10.80 23.23 -22.69
C VAL A 161 -11.21 22.65 -24.02
N VAL A 162 -11.39 23.53 -25.00
CA VAL A 162 -11.88 23.19 -26.33
C VAL A 162 -10.94 23.68 -27.42
N THR A 163 -10.79 22.89 -28.48
CA THR A 163 -10.25 23.32 -29.78
C THR A 163 -11.39 23.46 -30.78
N GLY A 164 -11.42 24.57 -31.51
CA GLY A 164 -12.49 24.87 -32.48
C GLY A 164 -13.85 25.18 -31.86
N ASN A 165 -14.93 24.67 -32.44
CA ASN A 165 -16.28 24.74 -31.87
C ASN A 165 -16.71 23.35 -31.42
N ILE A 166 -17.56 23.26 -30.39
CA ILE A 166 -18.14 21.99 -29.95
C ILE A 166 -19.65 22.10 -30.13
N GLU A 167 -20.18 21.38 -31.11
CA GLU A 167 -21.62 21.33 -31.39
C GLU A 167 -22.35 20.27 -30.55
N THR A 168 -21.64 19.25 -30.07
CA THR A 168 -22.19 18.15 -29.28
C THR A 168 -22.58 18.60 -27.87
N PRO A 169 -23.82 18.34 -27.40
CA PRO A 169 -24.21 18.60 -26.03
C PRO A 169 -23.39 17.78 -25.02
N THR A 170 -22.86 18.43 -23.99
CA THR A 170 -22.21 17.73 -22.86
C THR A 170 -23.18 16.77 -22.18
N PHE A 171 -22.69 15.56 -21.89
CA PHE A 171 -23.42 14.58 -21.10
C PHE A 171 -23.65 15.11 -19.68
N ILE A 172 -24.80 14.81 -19.08
CA ILE A 172 -25.05 15.03 -17.65
C ILE A 172 -25.48 13.69 -17.07
N VAL A 173 -24.56 13.00 -16.41
CA VAL A 173 -24.82 11.70 -15.82
C VAL A 173 -25.27 11.90 -14.36
N THR A 174 -26.58 11.89 -14.13
CA THR A 174 -27.15 12.18 -12.81
C THR A 174 -27.08 11.01 -11.82
N GLU A 175 -26.89 9.77 -12.30
CA GLU A 175 -26.83 8.58 -11.44
C GLU A 175 -25.40 8.21 -11.00
N TYR A 176 -24.38 8.80 -11.63
CA TYR A 176 -22.99 8.54 -11.25
C TYR A 176 -22.62 9.32 -10.00
N GLY A 177 -22.52 8.58 -8.89
CA GLY A 177 -22.29 9.14 -7.55
C GLY A 177 -20.84 9.50 -7.23
N SER A 178 -19.90 9.29 -8.15
CA SER A 178 -18.45 9.38 -7.94
C SER A 178 -17.79 10.47 -8.80
N LEU A 179 -16.46 10.61 -8.69
CA LEU A 179 -15.62 11.30 -9.68
C LEU A 179 -15.08 10.29 -10.71
N LEU A 180 -14.15 10.70 -11.56
CA LEU A 180 -13.33 9.79 -12.38
C LEU A 180 -11.91 9.60 -11.78
N ASP A 181 -11.75 9.61 -10.45
CA ASP A 181 -10.45 9.41 -9.76
C ASP A 181 -10.61 9.06 -8.25
N LEU A 182 -9.54 8.60 -7.61
CA LEU A 182 -9.45 8.39 -6.15
C LEU A 182 -9.53 9.73 -5.40
N LYS A 183 -10.47 9.85 -4.45
CA LYS A 183 -10.61 11.05 -3.63
C LYS A 183 -10.39 10.78 -2.15
N PHE A 184 -9.61 11.65 -1.50
CA PHE A 184 -9.61 11.78 -0.04
C PHE A 184 -10.51 12.94 0.39
N ASN A 185 -11.35 12.69 1.39
CA ASN A 185 -12.25 13.68 1.98
C ASN A 185 -11.87 13.85 3.45
N PHE A 186 -11.03 14.85 3.73
CA PHE A 186 -10.57 15.14 5.08
C PHE A 186 -11.55 16.03 5.84
N THR A 187 -11.73 15.73 7.11
CA THR A 187 -12.32 16.65 8.09
C THR A 187 -11.42 16.81 9.29
N TYR A 188 -11.38 18.02 9.85
CA TYR A 188 -10.39 18.39 10.85
C TYR A 188 -11.04 18.80 12.17
N ASP A 189 -10.47 18.30 13.27
CA ASP A 189 -10.82 18.72 14.62
C ASP A 189 -10.45 20.20 14.83
N THR A 190 -11.02 20.86 15.85
CA THR A 190 -10.90 22.33 16.00
C THR A 190 -9.49 22.83 16.30
N ASN A 191 -8.56 21.94 16.64
CA ASN A 191 -7.18 22.25 16.99
C ASN A 191 -6.16 22.02 15.84
N VAL A 192 -6.60 21.58 14.65
CA VAL A 192 -5.72 21.42 13.49
C VAL A 192 -5.49 22.76 12.79
N THR A 193 -4.23 23.11 12.57
CA THR A 193 -3.81 24.34 11.87
C THR A 193 -3.83 24.16 10.35
N THR A 194 -3.97 25.25 9.59
CA THR A 194 -3.96 25.22 8.11
C THR A 194 -2.70 24.56 7.52
N ALA A 195 -1.53 24.70 8.17
CA ALA A 195 -0.30 24.06 7.72
C ALA A 195 -0.36 22.52 7.86
N GLN A 196 -0.93 22.02 8.97
CA GLN A 196 -1.17 20.59 9.18
C GLN A 196 -2.23 20.05 8.21
N LYS A 197 -3.31 20.82 7.95
CA LYS A 197 -4.29 20.49 6.91
C LYS A 197 -3.63 20.35 5.54
N THR A 198 -2.86 21.34 5.11
CA THR A 198 -2.17 21.32 3.80
C THR A 198 -1.32 20.08 3.64
N ALA A 199 -0.61 19.66 4.70
CA ALA A 199 0.17 18.44 4.69
C ALA A 199 -0.69 17.15 4.57
N PHE A 200 -1.89 17.12 5.16
CA PHE A 200 -2.83 16.00 5.02
C PHE A 200 -3.53 15.96 3.66
N GLU A 201 -4.04 17.10 3.16
CA GLU A 201 -4.60 17.18 1.79
C GLU A 201 -3.55 16.72 0.77
N TYR A 202 -2.29 17.17 0.92
CA TYR A 202 -1.18 16.73 0.07
C TYR A 202 -0.86 15.24 0.26
N ALA A 203 -0.92 14.71 1.48
CA ALA A 203 -0.69 13.29 1.73
C ALA A 203 -1.79 12.40 1.10
N GLY A 204 -3.04 12.83 1.09
CA GLY A 204 -4.11 12.18 0.32
C GLY A 204 -3.85 12.25 -1.18
N LYS A 205 -3.50 13.44 -1.70
CA LYS A 205 -3.12 13.61 -3.11
C LYS A 205 -1.90 12.79 -3.53
N ALA A 206 -0.94 12.55 -2.62
CA ALA A 206 0.19 11.68 -2.89
C ALA A 206 -0.25 10.23 -3.15
N TRP A 207 -1.29 9.75 -2.46
CA TRP A 207 -1.89 8.45 -2.71
C TRP A 207 -2.76 8.42 -3.98
N SER A 208 -3.60 9.44 -4.24
CA SER A 208 -4.41 9.50 -5.49
C SER A 208 -3.61 9.80 -6.76
N ASN A 209 -2.34 10.18 -6.63
CA ASN A 209 -1.41 10.26 -7.75
C ASN A 209 -0.82 8.89 -8.14
N VAL A 210 -0.94 7.86 -7.27
CA VAL A 210 -0.32 6.53 -7.49
C VAL A 210 -1.31 5.36 -7.39
N LEU A 211 -2.57 5.64 -7.06
CA LEU A 211 -3.70 4.71 -7.08
C LEU A 211 -4.87 5.33 -7.85
N SER A 212 -5.68 4.53 -8.54
CA SER A 212 -6.76 4.99 -9.42
C SER A 212 -8.18 4.65 -8.96
N ASP A 213 -8.37 3.81 -7.92
CA ASP A 213 -9.71 3.42 -7.46
C ASP A 213 -10.66 4.58 -7.28
N ASN A 214 -11.76 4.58 -8.02
CA ASN A 214 -12.75 5.63 -7.93
C ASN A 214 -13.64 5.47 -6.69
N VAL A 215 -13.06 5.82 -5.55
CA VAL A 215 -13.68 5.78 -4.22
C VAL A 215 -13.41 7.08 -3.46
N THR A 216 -14.33 7.46 -2.57
CA THR A 216 -14.11 8.56 -1.62
C THR A 216 -13.70 7.99 -0.26
N VAL A 217 -12.45 8.20 0.14
CA VAL A 217 -11.92 7.82 1.46
C VAL A 217 -12.14 8.95 2.46
N ASN A 218 -13.02 8.74 3.44
CA ASN A 218 -13.41 9.75 4.42
C ASN A 218 -12.55 9.66 5.68
N LEU A 219 -11.74 10.69 5.95
CA LEU A 219 -10.81 10.71 7.09
C LEU A 219 -11.13 11.84 8.07
N HIS A 220 -10.89 11.60 9.35
CA HIS A 220 -10.93 12.64 10.38
C HIS A 220 -9.58 12.80 11.07
N VAL A 221 -9.05 14.01 11.10
CA VAL A 221 -7.69 14.32 11.59
C VAL A 221 -7.77 15.18 12.86
N SER A 222 -6.95 14.85 13.86
CA SER A 222 -6.82 15.64 15.10
C SER A 222 -5.40 15.70 15.64
N MET A 223 -5.09 16.78 16.36
CA MET A 223 -3.79 17.01 16.99
C MET A 223 -3.82 16.76 18.50
N VAL A 224 -2.70 16.35 19.11
CA VAL A 224 -2.62 16.01 20.55
C VAL A 224 -1.33 16.46 21.21
N ASN A 225 -1.30 16.58 22.52
CA ASN A 225 -0.05 16.84 23.20
C ASN A 225 0.70 15.54 23.50
N ASN A 226 2.02 15.61 23.57
CA ASN A 226 2.89 14.49 23.89
C ASN A 226 2.57 13.82 25.24
N SER A 227 1.92 14.55 26.16
CA SER A 227 1.42 14.04 27.44
C SER A 227 0.23 13.08 27.34
N ASP A 228 -0.49 13.12 26.22
CA ASP A 228 -1.74 12.38 26.01
C ASP A 228 -1.50 11.08 25.22
N LEU A 229 -0.26 10.85 24.79
CA LEU A 229 0.22 9.68 24.06
C LEU A 229 1.24 8.88 24.88
N PRO A 230 1.50 7.61 24.52
CA PRO A 230 2.68 6.88 24.95
C PRO A 230 3.96 7.59 24.51
N SER A 231 5.03 7.39 25.27
CA SER A 231 6.39 7.83 24.90
C SER A 231 6.70 7.51 23.44
N ASN A 232 7.32 8.47 22.75
CA ASN A 232 7.87 8.34 21.39
C ASN A 232 6.84 8.06 20.27
N THR A 233 5.55 8.27 20.54
CA THR A 233 4.50 8.18 19.51
C THR A 233 4.45 9.48 18.69
N LEU A 234 4.56 9.37 17.36
CA LEU A 234 4.45 10.53 16.44
C LEU A 234 3.03 10.71 15.92
N GLY A 235 2.36 9.61 15.60
CA GLY A 235 1.00 9.56 15.11
C GLY A 235 0.31 8.24 15.43
N GLY A 236 -0.92 8.08 14.96
CA GLY A 236 -1.57 6.79 14.86
C GLY A 236 -2.91 6.88 14.13
N ALA A 237 -3.08 6.03 13.12
CA ALA A 237 -4.33 5.77 12.44
C ALA A 237 -5.23 4.82 13.24
N VAL A 238 -6.52 5.10 13.21
CA VAL A 238 -7.61 4.21 13.64
C VAL A 238 -8.41 3.86 12.38
N PRO A 239 -8.00 2.85 11.57
CA PRO A 239 -8.81 2.40 10.46
C PRO A 239 -10.12 1.80 10.96
N PHE A 240 -11.22 2.12 10.30
CA PHE A 240 -12.51 1.50 10.58
C PHE A 240 -12.64 0.30 9.65
N PHE A 241 -13.14 -0.84 10.12
CA PHE A 241 -13.16 -2.06 9.29
C PHE A 241 -14.56 -2.45 8.84
N HIS A 242 -14.62 -2.96 7.61
CA HIS A 242 -15.73 -3.75 7.09
C HIS A 242 -15.63 -5.17 7.62
N GLN A 243 -16.72 -5.68 8.22
CA GLN A 243 -16.71 -6.96 8.93
C GLN A 243 -17.60 -8.03 8.32
N GLY A 244 -17.18 -9.28 8.50
CA GLY A 244 -17.97 -10.45 8.14
C GLY A 244 -17.93 -10.84 6.66
N THR A 245 -17.07 -10.22 5.84
CA THR A 245 -16.82 -10.68 4.48
C THR A 245 -16.27 -12.10 4.51
N SER A 246 -16.96 -13.02 3.84
CA SER A 246 -16.52 -14.40 3.69
C SER A 246 -15.34 -14.47 2.71
N TYR A 247 -14.41 -15.38 2.97
CA TYR A 247 -13.23 -15.57 2.14
C TYR A 247 -13.56 -15.82 0.66
N THR A 248 -14.62 -16.60 0.37
CA THR A 248 -15.10 -16.80 -1.01
C THR A 248 -15.55 -15.50 -1.66
N ASN A 249 -16.25 -14.61 -0.94
CA ASN A 249 -16.70 -13.34 -1.50
C ASN A 249 -15.50 -12.42 -1.76
N PHE A 250 -14.56 -12.32 -0.81
CA PHE A 250 -13.30 -11.59 -0.96
C PHE A 250 -12.50 -12.06 -2.18
N ARG A 251 -12.25 -13.38 -2.29
CA ARG A 251 -11.49 -13.95 -3.40
C ARG A 251 -12.20 -13.74 -4.74
N ASN A 252 -13.52 -13.81 -4.79
CA ASN A 252 -14.30 -13.53 -6.00
C ASN A 252 -14.23 -12.05 -6.40
N LYS A 253 -14.18 -11.12 -5.43
CA LYS A 253 -13.93 -9.71 -5.70
C LYS A 253 -12.54 -9.50 -6.30
N LEU A 254 -11.46 -9.91 -5.62
CA LEU A 254 -10.10 -9.84 -6.20
C LEU A 254 -9.99 -10.48 -7.59
N GLN A 255 -10.67 -11.61 -7.84
CA GLN A 255 -10.65 -12.25 -9.17
C GLN A 255 -11.38 -11.42 -10.25
N SER A 256 -12.29 -10.53 -9.86
CA SER A 256 -12.97 -9.58 -10.75
C SER A 256 -12.20 -8.25 -10.87
N ASP A 257 -11.16 -8.07 -10.04
CA ASP A 257 -10.39 -6.86 -9.77
C ASP A 257 -8.93 -7.02 -10.25
N ILE A 258 -8.67 -8.01 -11.12
CA ILE A 258 -7.32 -8.25 -11.63
C ILE A 258 -7.00 -7.16 -12.64
N LYS A 259 -6.14 -6.22 -12.26
CA LYS A 259 -5.59 -5.18 -13.14
C LYS A 259 -4.09 -5.34 -13.37
N SER A 260 -3.41 -6.06 -12.49
CA SER A 260 -1.96 -6.22 -12.53
C SER A 260 -1.50 -7.69 -12.67
N SER A 261 -0.22 -7.86 -13.02
CA SER A 261 0.45 -9.16 -13.01
C SER A 261 0.67 -9.69 -11.57
N ASP A 262 0.70 -8.81 -10.58
CA ASP A 262 0.77 -9.16 -9.17
C ASP A 262 -0.58 -9.67 -8.66
N ASP A 263 -1.71 -9.05 -9.04
CA ASP A 263 -3.06 -9.58 -8.77
C ASP A 263 -3.24 -10.97 -9.36
N THR A 264 -2.83 -11.12 -10.63
CA THR A 264 -2.85 -12.40 -11.33
C THR A 264 -2.04 -13.44 -10.54
N THR A 265 -0.87 -13.07 -10.02
CA THR A 265 -0.03 -13.97 -9.22
C THR A 265 -0.70 -14.29 -7.87
N ALA A 266 -1.19 -13.29 -7.17
CA ALA A 266 -1.84 -13.39 -5.87
C ALA A 266 -3.10 -14.27 -5.92
N VAL A 267 -4.06 -13.95 -6.78
CA VAL A 267 -5.35 -14.68 -6.92
C VAL A 267 -5.16 -16.14 -7.33
N ASN A 268 -4.14 -16.45 -8.14
CA ASN A 268 -3.79 -17.81 -8.53
C ASN A 268 -3.14 -18.64 -7.40
N ASN A 269 -2.52 -17.98 -6.41
CA ASN A 269 -1.88 -18.62 -5.26
C ASN A 269 -2.76 -18.64 -3.99
N LEU A 270 -3.86 -17.87 -3.97
CA LEU A 270 -4.92 -17.95 -2.96
C LEU A 270 -5.72 -19.27 -3.08
N GLU A 271 -6.10 -19.83 -1.94
CA GLU A 271 -6.86 -21.08 -1.84
C GLU A 271 -8.20 -21.04 -2.61
N ASN A 272 -8.35 -21.93 -3.61
CA ASN A 272 -9.63 -22.13 -4.29
C ASN A 272 -10.60 -22.98 -3.45
N ALA A 273 -11.03 -22.42 -2.31
CA ALA A 273 -11.89 -23.04 -1.32
C ALA A 273 -12.74 -22.00 -0.56
N SER A 274 -13.65 -22.45 0.31
CA SER A 274 -14.40 -21.57 1.22
C SER A 274 -13.65 -21.18 2.49
N GLN A 275 -12.43 -21.69 2.66
CA GLN A 275 -11.57 -21.45 3.81
C GLN A 275 -10.11 -21.39 3.38
N TYR A 276 -9.30 -20.62 4.11
CA TYR A 276 -7.85 -20.61 3.99
C TYR A 276 -7.20 -21.06 5.31
N PRO A 277 -6.08 -21.79 5.27
CA PRO A 277 -5.38 -22.24 6.45
C PRO A 277 -4.31 -21.24 6.89
N VAL A 278 -4.28 -20.90 8.18
CA VAL A 278 -3.21 -20.13 8.83
C VAL A 278 -2.49 -20.99 9.87
N ARG A 279 -1.23 -20.66 10.16
CA ARG A 279 -0.50 -21.21 11.32
C ARG A 279 -0.28 -20.15 12.38
N MET A 280 -0.44 -20.56 13.63
CA MET A 280 -0.13 -19.78 14.83
C MET A 280 0.92 -20.52 15.65
N LEU A 281 1.75 -19.78 16.39
CA LEU A 281 2.46 -20.35 17.53
C LEU A 281 1.46 -20.71 18.63
N THR A 282 1.68 -21.83 19.31
CA THR A 282 0.96 -22.19 20.53
C THR A 282 1.90 -22.81 21.54
N GLU A 283 1.56 -22.82 22.82
CA GLU A 283 2.22 -23.76 23.75
C GLU A 283 2.02 -25.21 23.23
N ALA A 284 3.04 -26.06 23.35
CA ALA A 284 2.88 -27.47 23.01
C ALA A 284 1.94 -28.15 24.02
N PRO A 285 1.06 -29.07 23.58
CA PRO A 285 0.20 -29.81 24.51
C PRO A 285 1.06 -30.62 25.51
N ASP A 286 0.71 -30.50 26.80
CA ASP A 286 1.43 -30.88 28.04
C ASP A 286 2.30 -32.17 28.06
N SER A 287 2.05 -33.06 27.11
CA SER A 287 2.72 -34.35 26.92
C SER A 287 4.20 -34.31 26.49
N ILE A 288 4.73 -33.17 26.03
CA ILE A 288 6.16 -33.04 25.65
C ILE A 288 6.87 -31.99 26.51
N THR A 289 6.73 -32.16 27.83
CA THR A 289 7.60 -31.53 28.81
C THR A 289 8.96 -32.24 28.82
N SER A 290 9.87 -31.78 27.96
CA SER A 290 11.29 -32.10 28.11
C SER A 290 11.80 -31.47 29.42
N ASN A 291 12.73 -32.11 30.12
CA ASN A 291 13.29 -31.62 31.40
C ASN A 291 14.17 -30.35 31.25
N THR A 292 14.08 -29.67 30.11
CA THR A 292 14.85 -28.48 29.73
C THR A 292 13.98 -27.30 29.31
N GLY A 293 12.64 -27.44 29.21
CA GLY A 293 11.74 -26.30 28.96
C GLY A 293 10.46 -26.66 28.19
N THR A 294 9.52 -25.71 28.17
CA THR A 294 8.29 -25.78 27.37
C THR A 294 8.65 -25.74 25.89
N LEU A 295 8.15 -26.70 25.12
CA LEU A 295 8.23 -26.63 23.66
C LEU A 295 7.13 -25.70 23.14
N VAL A 296 7.45 -24.87 22.15
CA VAL A 296 6.44 -24.11 21.41
C VAL A 296 5.90 -25.01 20.28
N GLY A 297 4.61 -25.29 20.31
CA GLY A 297 3.89 -25.98 19.25
C GLY A 297 3.47 -25.04 18.11
N MET A 298 2.98 -25.61 17.03
CA MET A 298 2.31 -24.86 15.96
C MET A 298 0.94 -25.47 15.68
N THR A 299 -0.10 -24.67 15.82
CA THR A 299 -1.48 -25.06 15.51
C THR A 299 -1.91 -24.44 14.18
N SER A 300 -2.66 -25.20 13.39
CA SER A 300 -3.24 -24.72 12.13
C SER A 300 -4.74 -24.50 12.29
N TYR A 301 -5.23 -23.35 11.82
CA TYR A 301 -6.64 -22.99 11.83
C TYR A 301 -7.10 -22.75 10.40
N ASN A 302 -8.26 -23.31 10.04
CA ASN A 302 -8.94 -22.95 8.80
C ASN A 302 -9.91 -21.81 9.12
N LEU A 303 -9.66 -20.65 8.51
CA LEU A 303 -10.44 -19.43 8.64
C LEU A 303 -11.34 -19.26 7.42
N ASN A 304 -12.50 -18.61 7.56
CA ASN A 304 -13.47 -18.43 6.47
C ASN A 304 -13.95 -16.98 6.26
N GLN A 305 -13.33 -16.02 6.95
CA GLN A 305 -13.60 -14.60 6.83
C GLN A 305 -12.29 -13.83 6.61
N VAL A 306 -12.40 -12.62 6.07
CA VAL A 306 -11.29 -11.69 5.88
C VAL A 306 -11.73 -10.33 6.42
N ALA A 307 -10.93 -9.76 7.32
CA ALA A 307 -11.09 -8.40 7.81
C ALA A 307 -10.45 -7.43 6.81
N MET A 308 -11.09 -6.28 6.58
CA MET A 308 -10.56 -5.23 5.72
C MET A 308 -10.92 -3.88 6.32
N THR A 309 -10.10 -2.86 6.08
CA THR A 309 -10.53 -1.48 6.34
C THR A 309 -11.73 -1.14 5.45
N ARG A 310 -12.50 -0.13 5.83
CA ARG A 310 -13.64 0.32 5.02
C ARG A 310 -13.20 0.87 3.67
N ALA A 311 -12.04 1.53 3.60
CA ALA A 311 -11.45 1.98 2.35
C ALA A 311 -11.11 0.79 1.43
N ASN A 312 -10.41 -0.23 1.94
CA ASN A 312 -10.14 -1.47 1.18
C ASN A 312 -11.41 -2.23 0.77
N ALA A 313 -12.50 -2.12 1.54
CA ALA A 313 -13.79 -2.67 1.16
C ALA A 313 -14.54 -1.81 0.13
N LYS A 314 -14.21 -0.52 -0.02
CA LYS A 314 -14.78 0.35 -1.06
C LYS A 314 -14.15 0.07 -2.42
N SER A 315 -12.82 -0.07 -2.50
CA SER A 315 -12.09 -0.38 -3.74
C SER A 315 -12.59 -1.68 -4.36
N LEU A 316 -12.60 -2.77 -3.58
CA LEU A 316 -13.22 -4.05 -3.94
C LEU A 316 -14.75 -4.01 -4.19
N GLY A 317 -15.42 -2.85 -4.08
CA GLY A 317 -16.86 -2.67 -4.26
C GLY A 317 -17.72 -3.54 -3.33
N LEU A 318 -17.27 -3.77 -2.10
CA LEU A 318 -18.02 -4.44 -1.02
C LEU A 318 -18.77 -3.44 -0.14
N ILE A 319 -18.32 -2.19 -0.12
CA ILE A 319 -19.03 -1.00 0.34
C ILE A 319 -19.27 -0.10 -0.87
N ASN A 320 -20.31 0.74 -0.84
CA ASN A 320 -20.50 1.77 -1.86
C ASN A 320 -19.30 2.75 -1.86
N ALA A 321 -18.73 3.00 -3.04
CA ALA A 321 -17.56 3.86 -3.24
C ALA A 321 -17.64 5.23 -2.51
N ASN A 322 -18.85 5.78 -2.38
CA ASN A 322 -19.12 7.10 -1.80
C ASN A 322 -19.94 7.03 -0.50
N ASP A 323 -19.94 5.88 0.20
CA ASP A 323 -20.48 5.78 1.56
C ASP A 323 -19.81 6.85 2.44
N SER A 324 -20.60 7.81 2.92
CA SER A 324 -20.17 9.03 3.61
C SER A 324 -19.78 8.81 5.08
N THR A 325 -19.89 7.58 5.58
CA THR A 325 -19.31 7.17 6.86
C THR A 325 -17.79 7.33 6.79
N LEU A 326 -17.17 7.78 7.89
CA LEU A 326 -15.71 7.76 8.05
C LEU A 326 -15.13 6.35 7.79
N ASP A 327 -13.97 6.31 7.16
CA ASP A 327 -13.19 5.10 6.92
C ASP A 327 -11.97 5.00 7.87
N GLY A 328 -11.58 6.12 8.49
CA GLY A 328 -10.60 6.14 9.58
C GLY A 328 -10.49 7.48 10.30
N ILE A 329 -9.76 7.47 11.43
CA ILE A 329 -9.30 8.65 12.16
C ILE A 329 -7.77 8.65 12.12
N ILE A 330 -7.12 9.79 12.00
CA ILE A 330 -5.67 9.93 12.20
C ILE A 330 -5.42 10.93 13.33
N VAL A 331 -4.57 10.54 14.28
CA VAL A 331 -4.17 11.39 15.41
C VAL A 331 -2.69 11.67 15.34
N MET A 332 -2.30 12.95 15.42
CA MET A 332 -0.90 13.38 15.31
C MET A 332 -0.42 14.11 16.57
N ASN A 333 0.80 13.83 17.01
CA ASN A 333 1.44 14.49 18.15
C ASN A 333 1.83 15.94 17.79
N ASN A 334 1.64 16.90 18.70
CA ASN A 334 2.14 18.28 18.57
C ASN A 334 3.61 18.43 18.97
N LEU A 335 4.24 17.39 19.53
CA LEU A 335 5.62 17.35 20.03
C LEU A 335 5.94 18.39 21.13
N VAL A 336 4.91 18.99 21.75
CA VAL A 336 5.03 20.02 22.80
C VAL A 336 5.82 19.46 23.98
N GLY A 337 6.90 20.15 24.35
CA GLY A 337 7.78 19.76 25.45
C GLY A 337 8.89 18.78 25.08
N THR A 338 9.03 18.43 23.80
CA THR A 338 10.20 17.69 23.28
C THR A 338 11.23 18.65 22.66
N ASN A 339 12.44 18.14 22.38
CA ASN A 339 13.47 18.87 21.62
C ASN A 339 13.34 18.69 20.09
N VAL A 340 12.31 17.98 19.63
CA VAL A 340 12.01 17.68 18.23
C VAL A 340 10.88 18.58 17.74
N GLY A 341 10.92 18.98 16.46
CA GLY A 341 9.87 19.79 15.85
C GLY A 341 9.36 19.23 14.53
N TRP A 342 8.18 19.66 14.10
CA TRP A 342 7.67 19.33 12.77
C TRP A 342 8.21 20.28 11.71
N GLN A 343 8.53 19.73 10.53
CA GLN A 343 8.49 20.45 9.27
C GLN A 343 7.14 20.16 8.60
N TYR A 344 6.31 21.18 8.44
CA TYR A 344 4.98 21.02 7.83
C TYR A 344 4.98 21.20 6.31
N ASN A 345 5.94 21.92 5.74
CA ASN A 345 6.01 22.15 4.30
C ASN A 345 6.98 21.16 3.65
N TYR A 346 6.46 20.33 2.74
CA TYR A 346 7.19 19.24 2.07
C TYR A 346 8.36 19.72 1.20
N PHE A 347 8.40 20.98 0.77
CA PHE A 347 9.47 21.53 -0.07
C PHE A 347 10.52 22.32 0.72
N ASN A 348 10.25 22.65 1.98
CA ASN A 348 11.25 23.27 2.85
C ASN A 348 12.31 22.24 3.27
N SER A 349 13.55 22.69 3.45
CA SER A 349 14.60 21.87 4.08
C SER A 349 14.21 21.44 5.50
N LEU A 350 14.59 20.23 5.91
CA LEU A 350 14.53 19.83 7.32
C LEU A 350 15.78 20.28 8.07
N GLY A 351 15.59 20.75 9.30
CA GLY A 351 16.65 20.86 10.29
C GLY A 351 16.96 19.50 10.93
N SER A 352 18.15 19.38 11.53
CA SER A 352 18.66 18.14 12.17
C SER A 352 17.88 17.66 13.41
N ASN A 353 16.88 18.43 13.86
CA ASN A 353 15.96 18.06 14.93
C ASN A 353 14.48 18.12 14.47
N GLN A 354 14.25 18.06 13.16
CA GLN A 354 12.90 18.07 12.59
C GLN A 354 12.52 16.73 11.97
N ILE A 355 11.23 16.41 12.07
CA ILE A 355 10.60 15.30 11.36
C ILE A 355 9.68 15.90 10.28
N ASP A 356 9.59 15.25 9.12
CA ASP A 356 8.67 15.65 8.07
C ASP A 356 7.24 15.20 8.42
N PHE A 357 6.36 16.16 8.72
CA PHE A 357 4.98 15.86 9.11
C PHE A 357 4.20 15.20 7.98
N THR A 358 4.50 15.56 6.74
CA THR A 358 3.84 15.04 5.54
C THR A 358 4.18 13.55 5.34
N THR A 359 5.43 13.15 5.52
CA THR A 359 5.85 11.74 5.44
C THR A 359 5.05 10.87 6.41
N VAL A 360 4.92 11.30 7.68
CA VAL A 360 4.09 10.58 8.66
C VAL A 360 2.61 10.61 8.28
N ALA A 361 2.09 11.73 7.77
CA ALA A 361 0.70 11.80 7.29
C ALA A 361 0.40 10.81 6.13
N ILE A 362 1.34 10.61 5.19
CA ILE A 362 1.21 9.62 4.10
C ILE A 362 1.19 8.20 4.69
N HIS A 363 2.09 7.91 5.64
CA HIS A 363 2.15 6.63 6.34
C HIS A 363 0.81 6.26 7.01
N GLU A 364 0.26 7.16 7.83
CA GLU A 364 -0.98 6.91 8.58
C GLU A 364 -2.21 6.71 7.65
N ILE A 365 -2.20 7.31 6.47
CA ILE A 365 -3.22 7.05 5.44
C ILE A 365 -3.10 5.62 4.92
N GLY A 366 -1.89 5.09 4.71
CA GLY A 366 -1.66 3.72 4.23
C GLY A 366 -2.28 2.64 5.13
N HIS A 367 -2.22 2.81 6.45
CA HIS A 367 -2.97 1.97 7.39
C HIS A 367 -4.48 2.01 7.13
N THR A 368 -5.04 3.18 6.83
CA THR A 368 -6.48 3.30 6.54
C THR A 368 -6.84 2.69 5.18
N LEU A 369 -5.95 2.78 4.18
CA LEU A 369 -6.14 2.14 2.88
C LEU A 369 -6.18 0.61 2.97
N GLY A 370 -5.55 0.00 3.96
CA GLY A 370 -5.61 -1.46 4.14
C GLY A 370 -4.33 -2.09 4.68
N PHE A 371 -3.30 -1.29 4.93
CA PHE A 371 -2.03 -1.78 5.45
C PHE A 371 -2.10 -2.09 6.96
N VAL A 372 -2.83 -3.16 7.31
CA VAL A 372 -3.15 -3.59 8.67
C VAL A 372 -2.96 -5.10 8.83
N SER A 373 -2.60 -5.56 10.04
CA SER A 373 -2.35 -6.98 10.30
C SER A 373 -2.93 -7.42 11.64
N LEU A 374 -3.46 -8.65 11.70
CA LEU A 374 -3.88 -9.31 12.93
C LEU A 374 -2.73 -9.46 13.94
N VAL A 375 -1.46 -9.42 13.50
CA VAL A 375 -0.30 -9.46 14.40
C VAL A 375 -0.36 -8.35 15.46
N ASP A 376 -0.94 -7.19 15.16
CA ASP A 376 -1.08 -6.07 16.11
C ASP A 376 -2.10 -6.36 17.24
N GLY A 377 -3.07 -7.25 16.98
CA GLY A 377 -4.12 -7.62 17.91
C GLY A 377 -3.83 -8.90 18.71
N ILE A 378 -2.77 -9.64 18.36
CA ILE A 378 -2.38 -10.86 19.06
C ILE A 378 -1.65 -10.52 20.36
N THR A 379 -1.88 -11.32 21.39
CA THR A 379 -1.26 -11.23 22.72
C THR A 379 -1.20 -12.64 23.34
N ASN A 380 -0.42 -12.79 24.40
CA ASN A 380 -0.43 -13.99 25.24
C ASN A 380 -1.83 -14.41 25.78
N GLU A 381 -2.78 -13.47 25.88
CA GLU A 381 -4.12 -13.75 26.40
C GLU A 381 -5.15 -14.19 25.35
N ASN A 382 -4.87 -14.03 24.05
CA ASN A 382 -5.85 -14.24 22.97
C ASN A 382 -5.34 -15.02 21.74
N TYR A 383 -4.05 -15.40 21.68
CA TYR A 383 -3.47 -16.11 20.52
C TYR A 383 -4.18 -17.44 20.16
N GLN A 384 -4.88 -18.08 21.11
CA GLN A 384 -5.67 -19.29 20.88
C GLN A 384 -7.15 -19.02 20.51
N ASN A 385 -7.61 -17.76 20.55
CA ASN A 385 -9.02 -17.41 20.36
C ASN A 385 -9.42 -17.51 18.88
N ARG A 386 -9.87 -18.71 18.48
CA ARG A 386 -10.28 -19.00 17.09
C ARG A 386 -11.35 -18.05 16.54
N GLU A 387 -12.27 -17.56 17.37
CA GLU A 387 -13.32 -16.62 16.90
C GLU A 387 -12.69 -15.30 16.46
N MET A 388 -11.82 -14.73 17.30
CA MET A 388 -11.02 -13.55 16.98
C MET A 388 -10.09 -13.79 15.79
N LEU A 389 -9.37 -14.92 15.72
CA LEU A 389 -8.49 -15.20 14.58
C LEU A 389 -9.29 -15.25 13.27
N ASN A 390 -10.43 -15.94 13.26
CA ASN A 390 -11.29 -16.06 12.08
C ASN A 390 -11.85 -14.74 11.63
N SER A 391 -12.26 -13.90 12.58
CA SER A 391 -12.88 -12.62 12.27
C SER A 391 -11.85 -11.57 11.86
N SER A 392 -10.68 -11.54 12.50
CA SER A 392 -9.74 -10.41 12.48
C SER A 392 -8.51 -10.58 11.57
N ALA A 393 -8.29 -11.75 10.95
CA ALA A 393 -7.22 -11.94 9.96
C ALA A 393 -7.48 -11.06 8.72
N THR A 394 -6.51 -10.21 8.36
CA THR A 394 -6.72 -9.15 7.37
C THR A 394 -6.51 -9.61 5.93
N SER A 395 -6.90 -8.78 4.95
CA SER A 395 -6.54 -8.97 3.54
C SER A 395 -5.02 -9.04 3.34
N LEU A 396 -4.25 -8.18 4.00
CA LEU A 396 -2.78 -8.19 3.95
C LEU A 396 -2.16 -9.45 4.57
N ASP A 397 -2.75 -9.99 5.66
CA ASP A 397 -2.28 -11.25 6.28
C ASP A 397 -2.38 -12.46 5.33
N LEU A 398 -3.14 -12.36 4.23
CA LEU A 398 -3.18 -13.39 3.20
C LEU A 398 -1.82 -13.56 2.48
N TYR A 399 -0.99 -12.52 2.48
CA TYR A 399 0.32 -12.51 1.83
C TYR A 399 1.48 -12.54 2.83
N ARG A 400 1.19 -12.67 4.14
CA ARG A 400 2.17 -12.93 5.21
C ARG A 400 2.54 -14.41 5.23
N ILE A 401 3.62 -14.75 4.54
CA ILE A 401 4.12 -16.12 4.41
C ILE A 401 5.35 -16.30 5.30
N GLN A 402 5.39 -17.35 6.11
CA GLN A 402 6.57 -17.60 6.94
C GLN A 402 7.80 -17.82 6.07
N ASN A 403 8.92 -17.19 6.40
CA ASN A 403 10.21 -17.53 5.80
C ASN A 403 10.66 -18.91 6.32
N ARG A 404 10.92 -19.86 5.41
CA ARG A 404 11.22 -21.24 5.80
C ARG A 404 12.28 -21.89 4.92
N ASP A 405 13.50 -21.96 5.43
CA ASP A 405 14.47 -22.94 4.94
C ASP A 405 14.30 -24.29 5.65
N TYR A 406 14.20 -25.35 4.87
CA TYR A 406 14.13 -26.75 5.30
C TYR A 406 15.18 -27.64 4.61
N SER A 407 16.19 -27.03 3.97
CA SER A 407 17.33 -27.70 3.33
C SER A 407 18.04 -28.68 4.29
N HIS A 408 18.26 -28.26 5.53
CA HIS A 408 18.88 -29.04 6.61
C HIS A 408 17.99 -30.20 7.13
N LEU A 409 16.71 -30.28 6.75
CA LEU A 409 15.79 -31.32 7.23
C LEU A 409 15.83 -32.57 6.34
N SER A 410 15.74 -33.76 6.97
CA SER A 410 15.67 -35.04 6.27
C SER A 410 14.47 -35.08 5.29
N PRO A 411 14.57 -35.73 4.12
CA PRO A 411 13.55 -35.63 3.06
C PRO A 411 12.11 -35.92 3.53
N SER A 412 11.91 -36.95 4.36
CA SER A 412 10.59 -37.29 4.90
C SER A 412 10.04 -36.26 5.88
N PHE A 413 10.91 -35.55 6.62
CA PHE A 413 10.50 -34.49 7.53
C PHE A 413 10.34 -33.15 6.79
N ARG A 414 11.20 -32.86 5.81
CA ARG A 414 11.10 -31.73 4.88
C ARG A 414 9.76 -31.75 4.16
N THR A 415 9.41 -32.84 3.46
CA THR A 415 8.11 -32.97 2.77
C THR A 415 6.92 -32.80 3.73
N ARG A 416 7.02 -33.31 4.97
CA ARG A 416 5.99 -33.11 6.01
C ARG A 416 5.88 -31.66 6.50
N MET A 417 6.94 -30.87 6.42
CA MET A 417 6.95 -29.46 6.85
C MET A 417 6.57 -28.52 5.70
N GLU A 418 6.99 -28.82 4.48
CA GLU A 418 6.54 -28.19 3.22
C GLU A 418 5.04 -28.38 2.99
N SER A 419 4.48 -29.56 3.31
CA SER A 419 3.04 -29.84 3.19
C SER A 419 2.14 -29.14 4.23
N ARG A 420 2.65 -28.14 4.95
CA ARG A 420 1.91 -27.39 5.98
C ARG A 420 1.68 -25.95 5.52
N PRO A 421 0.58 -25.30 5.92
CA PRO A 421 0.20 -23.96 5.44
C PRO A 421 1.35 -22.95 5.52
N HIS A 422 1.63 -22.31 4.38
CA HIS A 422 2.70 -21.32 4.18
C HIS A 422 2.42 -20.02 4.95
N ARG A 423 1.16 -19.59 4.95
CA ARG A 423 0.65 -18.47 5.73
C ARG A 423 0.82 -18.65 7.24
N PHE A 424 1.42 -17.66 7.89
CA PHE A 424 1.69 -17.65 9.32
C PHE A 424 1.41 -16.26 9.88
N ILE A 425 0.63 -16.19 10.94
CA ILE A 425 0.24 -14.93 11.59
C ILE A 425 0.75 -15.00 13.03
N GLY A 426 1.79 -14.24 13.33
CA GLY A 426 2.48 -14.26 14.62
C GLY A 426 3.91 -13.73 14.49
N THR A 427 4.72 -13.94 15.52
CA THR A 427 5.98 -13.20 15.72
C THR A 427 7.25 -13.93 15.24
N LEU A 428 7.19 -14.54 14.06
CA LEU A 428 8.34 -15.17 13.39
C LEU A 428 8.60 -14.49 12.05
N ASP A 429 9.85 -14.56 11.58
CA ASP A 429 10.28 -14.02 10.28
C ASP A 429 9.32 -14.43 9.16
N SER A 430 8.67 -13.43 8.58
CA SER A 430 7.59 -13.58 7.62
C SER A 430 7.79 -12.60 6.48
N ASN A 431 7.72 -13.13 5.27
CA ASN A 431 7.89 -12.38 4.04
C ASN A 431 6.51 -11.99 3.49
N PHE A 432 6.44 -10.83 2.86
CA PHE A 432 5.39 -10.52 1.91
C PHE A 432 5.68 -11.27 0.61
N SER A 433 4.73 -12.13 0.22
CA SER A 433 4.89 -13.00 -0.94
C SER A 433 3.53 -13.34 -1.57
N LEU A 434 3.47 -13.19 -2.89
CA LEU A 434 2.28 -13.47 -3.69
C LEU A 434 2.24 -14.91 -4.23
N ASP A 435 3.33 -15.67 -4.10
CA ASP A 435 3.54 -16.94 -4.79
C ASP A 435 3.84 -18.12 -3.85
N ASN A 436 3.46 -17.98 -2.57
CA ASN A 436 3.73 -18.89 -1.47
C ASN A 436 5.23 -19.03 -1.12
N ASN A 437 5.96 -17.91 -1.10
CA ASN A 437 7.37 -17.79 -0.74
C ASN A 437 8.34 -18.50 -1.70
N LYS A 438 8.03 -18.48 -3.01
CA LYS A 438 9.05 -18.71 -4.05
C LYS A 438 9.81 -17.40 -4.29
N THR A 439 9.10 -16.28 -4.22
CA THR A 439 9.64 -14.91 -4.25
C THR A 439 9.32 -14.22 -2.92
N SER A 440 10.36 -13.68 -2.26
CA SER A 440 10.22 -12.80 -1.11
C SER A 440 10.31 -11.35 -1.61
N ILE A 441 9.24 -10.57 -1.46
CA ILE A 441 9.19 -9.18 -1.94
C ILE A 441 9.79 -8.23 -0.91
N ALA A 442 9.39 -8.39 0.35
CA ALA A 442 9.89 -7.66 1.50
C ALA A 442 9.63 -8.45 2.78
N LYS A 443 10.25 -8.07 3.90
CA LYS A 443 9.92 -8.63 5.21
C LYS A 443 8.85 -7.80 5.91
N PHE A 444 7.90 -8.48 6.54
CA PHE A 444 7.03 -7.84 7.52
C PHE A 444 7.76 -7.69 8.86
N SER A 445 7.39 -6.64 9.58
CA SER A 445 7.63 -6.56 11.03
C SER A 445 7.01 -7.78 11.74
N ILE A 446 7.69 -8.24 12.78
CA ILE A 446 7.31 -9.43 13.55
C ILE A 446 6.53 -9.10 14.84
N GLY A 447 6.20 -7.83 15.09
CA GLY A 447 5.29 -7.43 16.17
C GLY A 447 5.98 -7.17 17.51
N SER A 448 5.24 -6.57 18.46
CA SER A 448 5.79 -6.05 19.72
C SER A 448 5.97 -7.11 20.82
N GLU A 449 6.80 -6.79 21.81
CA GLU A 449 7.22 -7.68 22.90
C GLU A 449 6.07 -8.18 23.81
N ASP A 450 4.90 -7.54 23.76
CA ASP A 450 3.70 -7.94 24.53
C ASP A 450 3.13 -9.31 24.12
N ILE A 451 3.58 -9.88 23.00
CA ILE A 451 3.22 -11.21 22.50
C ILE A 451 4.09 -12.30 23.15
N GLY A 452 4.55 -12.10 24.39
CA GLY A 452 5.62 -12.85 25.06
C GLY A 452 5.43 -14.36 25.26
N ILE A 453 5.42 -15.11 24.17
CA ILE A 453 5.48 -16.57 24.09
C ILE A 453 6.86 -16.97 24.61
N LYS A 454 6.88 -17.43 25.86
CA LYS A 454 8.13 -17.77 26.55
C LYS A 454 8.79 -18.95 25.83
N THR A 455 10.09 -18.79 25.64
CA THR A 455 10.91 -19.54 24.68
C THR A 455 10.99 -21.04 24.92
N PHE A 456 11.33 -21.72 23.82
CA PHE A 456 12.01 -23.01 23.85
C PHE A 456 13.20 -22.93 24.82
N GLY A 457 13.17 -23.69 25.92
CA GLY A 457 14.25 -23.71 26.90
C GLY A 457 14.17 -22.69 28.04
N GLY A 458 13.17 -21.81 28.08
CA GLY A 458 12.91 -20.89 29.21
C GLY A 458 13.86 -19.69 29.35
N THR A 459 14.84 -19.53 28.46
CA THR A 459 15.68 -18.32 28.35
C THR A 459 15.09 -17.40 27.29
N TYR A 460 14.49 -16.28 27.68
CA TYR A 460 13.91 -15.30 26.75
C TYR A 460 15.01 -14.66 25.91
N ASP A 461 14.97 -14.88 24.59
CA ASP A 461 15.77 -14.13 23.63
C ASP A 461 14.84 -13.13 22.91
N PRO A 462 14.93 -11.83 23.22
CA PRO A 462 14.08 -10.82 22.60
C PRO A 462 14.32 -10.71 21.08
N ASN A 463 15.52 -11.03 20.59
CA ASN A 463 15.93 -10.75 19.20
C ASN A 463 15.28 -11.68 18.16
N TYR A 464 14.62 -12.76 18.58
CA TYR A 464 14.06 -13.79 17.70
C TYR A 464 12.52 -13.78 17.60
N TYR A 465 11.82 -13.05 18.47
CA TYR A 465 10.36 -13.14 18.62
C TYR A 465 9.64 -11.79 18.72
N SER A 466 10.38 -10.69 18.54
CA SER A 466 9.86 -9.33 18.38
C SER A 466 10.95 -8.48 17.74
N ASP A 467 10.55 -7.47 16.96
CA ASP A 467 11.41 -6.36 16.54
C ASP A 467 10.95 -5.03 17.18
N SER A 468 10.10 -5.13 18.20
CA SER A 468 9.47 -4.04 18.96
C SER A 468 8.55 -3.11 18.14
N TYR A 469 8.37 -3.36 16.83
CA TYR A 469 7.46 -2.63 15.94
C TYR A 469 6.09 -3.33 15.81
N GLN A 470 5.13 -2.70 15.12
CA GLN A 470 3.81 -3.29 14.86
C GLN A 470 3.86 -4.18 13.60
N GLY A 471 3.11 -5.28 13.60
CA GLY A 471 3.12 -6.22 12.49
C GLY A 471 2.52 -5.65 11.21
N SER A 472 1.66 -4.64 11.30
CA SER A 472 1.18 -3.80 10.18
C SER A 472 2.26 -2.90 9.55
N HIS A 473 3.52 -3.29 9.56
CA HIS A 473 4.63 -2.51 9.01
C HIS A 473 5.60 -3.40 8.25
N TRP A 474 6.41 -2.79 7.39
CA TRP A 474 7.60 -3.44 6.87
C TRP A 474 8.68 -3.59 7.95
N ARG A 475 9.66 -4.47 7.72
CA ARG A 475 10.82 -4.59 8.60
C ARG A 475 11.84 -3.51 8.25
N ASN A 476 12.28 -2.76 9.26
CA ASN A 476 13.28 -1.66 9.20
C ASN A 476 14.69 -2.08 8.64
N GLN A 477 14.88 -3.31 8.17
CA GLN A 477 16.17 -3.79 7.64
C GLN A 477 16.29 -3.66 6.11
N ASP A 478 15.19 -3.44 5.39
CA ASP A 478 15.12 -3.56 3.92
C ASP A 478 14.90 -2.22 3.19
N ASN A 479 14.96 -1.06 3.87
CA ASN A 479 14.63 0.28 3.32
C ASN A 479 13.24 0.29 2.63
N ALA A 480 12.29 -0.41 3.24
CA ALA A 480 11.06 -0.81 2.59
C ALA A 480 9.98 0.27 2.74
N GLY A 481 9.97 1.23 1.82
CA GLY A 481 8.77 2.03 1.52
C GLY A 481 8.18 2.90 2.65
N ILE A 482 7.08 3.58 2.36
CA ILE A 482 6.46 4.49 3.32
C ILE A 482 5.98 3.76 4.57
N MET A 483 5.60 2.47 4.48
CA MET A 483 5.09 1.67 5.60
C MET A 483 6.19 1.04 6.51
N ASP A 484 7.45 1.45 6.37
CA ASP A 484 8.51 1.17 7.35
C ASP A 484 8.28 2.00 8.65
N PRO A 485 8.39 1.39 9.85
CA PRO A 485 8.01 1.97 11.14
C PRO A 485 8.99 3.03 11.69
N LEU A 486 10.08 3.33 10.97
CA LEU A 486 11.09 4.30 11.39
C LEU A 486 11.31 5.41 10.36
N LEU A 487 11.16 6.67 10.75
CA LEU A 487 11.56 7.86 10.00
C LEU A 487 12.65 8.63 10.77
N GLU A 488 13.85 8.70 10.19
CA GLU A 488 14.96 9.42 10.83
C GLU A 488 14.76 10.95 10.86
N LEU A 489 15.35 11.60 11.88
CA LEU A 489 15.40 13.06 11.94
C LEU A 489 16.09 13.64 10.70
N GLY A 490 15.46 14.64 10.07
CA GLY A 490 15.97 15.29 8.86
C GLY A 490 15.66 14.55 7.56
N VAL A 491 15.04 13.37 7.61
CA VAL A 491 14.74 12.53 6.45
C VAL A 491 13.29 12.71 5.98
N ARG A 492 13.06 12.45 4.70
CA ARG A 492 11.75 12.25 4.07
C ARG A 492 11.70 10.87 3.46
N ARG A 493 10.52 10.26 3.44
CA ARG A 493 10.26 9.03 2.69
C ARG A 493 9.04 9.23 1.79
N GLY A 494 9.07 8.58 0.63
CA GLY A 494 7.94 8.54 -0.30
C GLY A 494 7.30 7.16 -0.32
N ILE A 495 6.15 7.06 -0.98
CA ILE A 495 5.52 5.79 -1.33
C ILE A 495 6.45 5.06 -2.30
N ALA A 496 6.80 3.81 -2.00
CA ALA A 496 7.65 2.99 -2.84
C ALA A 496 6.86 1.84 -3.48
N GLU A 497 7.48 1.21 -4.47
CA GLU A 497 6.92 0.06 -5.21
C GLU A 497 6.41 -1.05 -4.28
N VAL A 498 7.11 -1.32 -3.18
CA VAL A 498 6.70 -2.34 -2.21
C VAL A 498 5.37 -2.03 -1.53
N ASP A 499 5.08 -0.75 -1.25
CA ASP A 499 3.82 -0.31 -0.65
C ASP A 499 2.69 -0.43 -1.67
N LEU A 500 2.94 0.00 -2.91
CA LEU A 500 1.97 -0.10 -4.01
C LEU A 500 1.59 -1.55 -4.27
N ARG A 501 2.57 -2.45 -4.42
CA ARG A 501 2.34 -3.89 -4.62
C ARG A 501 1.58 -4.55 -3.46
N ALA A 502 1.65 -3.99 -2.25
CA ALA A 502 0.90 -4.50 -1.09
C ALA A 502 -0.54 -4.01 -1.04
N LEU A 503 -0.82 -2.81 -1.56
CA LEU A 503 -2.18 -2.28 -1.72
C LEU A 503 -2.89 -2.89 -2.95
N ASP A 504 -2.18 -3.03 -4.07
CA ASP A 504 -2.59 -3.67 -5.33
C ASP A 504 -3.28 -5.01 -5.06
N VAL A 505 -2.55 -5.97 -4.48
CA VAL A 505 -3.04 -7.34 -4.27
C VAL A 505 -4.10 -7.51 -3.17
N ILE A 506 -4.42 -6.45 -2.42
CA ILE A 506 -5.59 -6.42 -1.53
C ILE A 506 -6.79 -5.71 -2.18
N GLY A 507 -6.65 -5.22 -3.42
CA GLY A 507 -7.65 -4.55 -4.24
C GLY A 507 -7.49 -3.03 -4.21
N TRP A 508 -6.39 -2.49 -4.73
CA TRP A 508 -6.24 -1.06 -5.05
C TRP A 508 -5.47 -0.88 -6.35
N ASP A 509 -6.17 -0.44 -7.40
CA ASP A 509 -5.62 -0.28 -8.74
C ASP A 509 -4.49 0.77 -8.76
N ARG A 510 -3.35 0.39 -9.33
CA ARG A 510 -2.17 1.24 -9.43
C ARG A 510 -2.25 2.23 -10.59
N LYS A 511 -1.95 3.50 -10.29
CA LYS A 511 -1.84 4.61 -11.26
C LYS A 511 -0.38 4.98 -11.48
N SER A 512 0.02 5.23 -12.73
CA SER A 512 1.33 5.84 -13.01
C SER A 512 1.33 7.30 -12.55
N ALA A 513 2.30 7.69 -11.72
CA ALA A 513 2.41 9.05 -11.19
C ALA A 513 2.47 10.10 -12.31
N SER A 514 1.41 10.91 -12.39
CA SER A 514 1.09 11.78 -13.52
C SER A 514 1.20 13.26 -13.17
N SER A 515 0.75 13.64 -11.98
CA SER A 515 0.83 15.02 -11.47
C SER A 515 2.13 15.30 -10.70
N SER A 516 2.69 16.49 -10.89
CA SER A 516 3.92 16.92 -10.19
C SER A 516 3.64 17.26 -8.72
N SER A 517 4.57 16.91 -7.81
CA SER A 517 4.42 17.18 -6.37
C SER A 517 4.15 18.66 -6.05
N SER A 518 4.71 19.60 -6.82
CA SER A 518 4.45 21.03 -6.64
C SER A 518 3.00 21.42 -6.95
N ASN A 519 2.37 20.80 -7.96
CA ASN A 519 0.99 21.07 -8.33
C ASN A 519 0.05 20.50 -7.27
N LEU A 520 0.26 19.24 -6.86
CA LEU A 520 -0.49 18.59 -5.78
C LEU A 520 -0.45 19.41 -4.49
N TRP A 521 0.69 20.00 -4.15
CA TRP A 521 0.83 20.86 -2.97
C TRP A 521 0.07 22.19 -3.08
N SER A 522 0.06 22.80 -4.27
CA SER A 522 -0.71 24.02 -4.52
C SER A 522 -2.22 23.77 -4.45
N GLN A 523 -2.70 22.63 -4.95
CA GLN A 523 -4.09 22.20 -4.80
C GLN A 523 -4.42 21.94 -3.31
N ALA A 524 -3.58 21.15 -2.62
CA ALA A 524 -3.72 20.85 -1.19
C ALA A 524 -3.79 22.12 -0.31
N GLN A 525 -3.04 23.16 -0.67
CA GLN A 525 -3.10 24.44 0.02
C GLN A 525 -4.43 25.17 -0.22
N THR A 526 -5.01 25.07 -1.41
CA THR A 526 -6.33 25.63 -1.73
C THR A 526 -7.44 24.92 -0.93
N GLU A 527 -7.44 23.59 -0.95
CA GLU A 527 -8.41 22.76 -0.19
C GLU A 527 -8.30 23.01 1.32
N ALA A 528 -7.09 22.97 1.89
CA ALA A 528 -6.84 23.23 3.31
C ALA A 528 -7.31 24.62 3.79
N ASN A 529 -7.35 25.61 2.91
CA ASN A 529 -7.89 26.95 3.18
C ASN A 529 -9.42 27.01 3.12
N ALA A 530 -10.06 26.16 2.29
CA ALA A 530 -11.51 26.06 2.18
C ALA A 530 -12.13 25.18 3.29
N THR A 531 -11.45 24.11 3.69
CA THR A 531 -11.99 23.11 4.63
C THR A 531 -12.10 23.66 6.05
N GLY A 532 -13.33 23.77 6.56
CA GLY A 532 -13.63 24.16 7.94
C GLY A 532 -13.26 23.09 8.98
N ASN A 533 -13.33 23.45 10.28
CA ASN A 533 -13.15 22.49 11.37
C ASN A 533 -14.51 21.99 11.88
N ILE A 534 -14.59 20.70 12.23
CA ILE A 534 -15.81 20.02 12.70
C ILE A 534 -15.45 19.08 13.87
N ASN A 535 -16.32 19.01 14.88
CA ASN A 535 -16.18 18.02 15.95
C ASN A 535 -16.98 16.76 15.61
N ARG A 536 -16.32 15.60 15.56
CA ARG A 536 -16.94 14.28 15.28
C ARG A 536 -17.00 13.34 16.49
N ASN A 537 -16.78 13.82 17.73
CA ASN A 537 -16.67 12.99 18.95
C ASN A 537 -17.86 12.03 19.16
N VAL A 538 -19.09 12.44 18.77
CA VAL A 538 -20.31 11.64 18.96
C VAL A 538 -20.36 10.45 18.00
N GLU A 539 -20.04 10.69 16.73
CA GLU A 539 -19.98 9.68 15.66
C GLU A 539 -18.90 8.63 16.00
N VAL A 540 -17.70 9.12 16.31
CA VAL A 540 -16.54 8.31 16.71
C VAL A 540 -16.84 7.50 17.97
N GLY A 541 -17.41 8.14 19.00
CA GLY A 541 -17.79 7.47 20.24
C GLY A 541 -18.97 6.50 20.09
N GLN A 542 -19.72 6.54 18.99
CA GLN A 542 -20.68 5.48 18.66
C GLN A 542 -19.96 4.33 17.96
N MET A 543 -19.18 4.64 16.92
CA MET A 543 -18.40 3.67 16.14
C MET A 543 -17.45 2.81 17.01
N LEU A 544 -16.73 3.40 17.99
CA LEU A 544 -15.87 2.64 18.92
C LEU A 544 -16.64 1.62 19.78
N LYS A 545 -17.94 1.83 20.06
CA LYS A 545 -18.75 0.85 20.81
C LYS A 545 -19.12 -0.35 19.95
N ASP A 546 -19.30 -0.12 18.66
CA ASP A 546 -19.71 -1.11 17.67
C ASP A 546 -18.48 -1.92 17.19
N TRP A 547 -17.26 -1.37 17.31
CA TRP A 547 -16.01 -1.91 16.79
C TRP A 547 -15.03 -2.47 17.87
N ARG A 548 -15.47 -3.45 18.66
CA ARG A 548 -14.75 -3.93 19.87
C ARG A 548 -13.70 -5.04 19.64
N TRP A 549 -12.73 -4.87 18.74
CA TRP A 549 -11.77 -5.96 18.45
C TRP A 549 -10.39 -5.89 19.14
N ALA A 550 -9.96 -4.75 19.70
CA ALA A 550 -8.60 -4.59 20.26
C ALA A 550 -8.48 -4.42 21.81
N ARG A 551 -9.56 -4.69 22.57
CA ARG A 551 -9.60 -4.84 24.06
C ARG A 551 -9.35 -3.61 24.98
N ARG A 552 -9.69 -3.83 26.27
CA ARG A 552 -9.48 -3.05 27.52
C ARG A 552 -10.27 -1.75 27.79
N GLY A 553 -11.04 -1.19 26.86
CA GLY A 553 -12.08 -0.19 27.18
C GLY A 553 -13.26 -0.76 27.99
N SER A 554 -13.32 -0.50 29.31
CA SER A 554 -14.47 -0.86 30.18
C SER A 554 -15.37 0.33 30.53
N SER A 555 -15.24 1.45 29.82
CA SER A 555 -15.94 2.68 30.13
C SER A 555 -17.41 2.62 29.71
N ASN A 556 -18.29 2.36 30.67
CA ASN A 556 -19.74 2.55 30.48
C ASN A 556 -20.14 4.03 30.29
N ARG A 557 -19.18 4.97 30.27
CA ARG A 557 -19.40 6.42 30.22
C ARG A 557 -18.29 7.13 29.43
N LEU A 558 -18.34 7.06 28.11
CA LEU A 558 -17.56 7.96 27.25
C LEU A 558 -17.86 9.41 27.62
N ARG A 559 -16.83 10.21 27.93
CA ARG A 559 -16.97 11.66 28.04
C ARG A 559 -16.90 12.23 26.62
N GLN A 560 -18.02 12.77 26.14
CA GLN A 560 -18.06 13.48 24.85
C GLN A 560 -17.38 14.88 24.91
N GLU A 561 -17.07 15.34 26.13
CA GLU A 561 -16.29 16.55 26.42
C GLU A 561 -14.79 16.25 26.31
N GLY A 562 -14.13 16.80 25.28
CA GLY A 562 -12.70 16.61 25.00
C GLY A 562 -12.40 16.77 23.49
N ASN A 563 -11.15 16.59 23.08
CA ASN A 563 -10.83 16.29 21.67
C ASN A 563 -10.93 14.77 21.42
N ILE A 564 -10.94 14.35 20.15
CA ILE A 564 -11.11 12.95 19.78
C ILE A 564 -10.03 12.02 20.37
N ALA A 565 -8.83 12.53 20.61
CA ALA A 565 -7.75 11.73 21.15
C ALA A 565 -7.86 11.49 22.65
N GLN A 566 -8.40 12.44 23.43
CA GLN A 566 -8.72 12.19 24.83
C GLN A 566 -9.80 11.09 24.95
N LEU A 567 -10.69 10.98 23.96
CA LEU A 567 -11.66 9.88 23.84
C LEU A 567 -10.95 8.55 23.48
N LEU A 568 -10.05 8.55 22.48
CA LEU A 568 -9.28 7.36 22.08
C LEU A 568 -8.35 6.85 23.21
N ALA A 569 -7.67 7.76 23.91
CA ALA A 569 -6.85 7.43 25.09
C ALA A 569 -7.67 6.85 26.24
N GLN A 570 -8.91 7.34 26.46
CA GLN A 570 -9.83 6.77 27.46
C GLN A 570 -10.26 5.35 27.13
N GLU A 571 -10.44 5.03 25.84
CA GLU A 571 -10.73 3.67 25.37
C GLU A 571 -9.48 2.78 25.30
N GLY A 572 -8.31 3.33 25.63
CA GLY A 572 -7.04 2.60 25.65
C GLY A 572 -6.39 2.43 24.28
N PHE A 573 -6.85 3.15 23.25
CA PHE A 573 -6.36 3.00 21.88
C PHE A 573 -4.83 3.06 21.81
N PHE A 574 -4.20 4.12 22.29
CA PHE A 574 -2.75 4.24 22.22
C PHE A 574 -1.96 3.22 23.06
N SER A 575 -2.60 2.36 23.84
CA SER A 575 -1.88 1.27 24.53
C SER A 575 -1.39 0.17 23.58
N VAL A 576 -2.00 0.03 22.38
CA VAL A 576 -1.63 -0.90 21.29
C VAL A 576 -1.98 -0.30 19.92
N GLY A 577 -1.07 -0.29 18.94
CA GLY A 577 -1.44 0.02 17.55
C GLY A 577 -1.39 1.50 17.11
N ALA A 578 -0.36 2.26 17.50
CA ALA A 578 -0.08 3.60 16.97
C ALA A 578 1.35 3.67 16.41
N PHE A 579 1.66 4.54 15.44
CA PHE A 579 3.02 4.70 14.89
C PHE A 579 3.99 5.15 16.00
N ARG A 580 4.67 4.15 16.55
CA ARG A 580 5.58 4.23 17.70
C ARG A 580 6.99 4.09 17.17
N GLU A 581 7.66 5.22 17.05
CA GLU A 581 9.06 5.19 16.67
C GLU A 581 9.96 4.81 17.85
N SER A 582 11.07 4.17 17.50
CA SER A 582 12.16 3.82 18.39
C SER A 582 12.99 5.03 18.86
N PHE A 583 12.52 6.26 18.61
CA PHE A 583 13.26 7.48 18.87
C PHE A 583 12.92 8.09 20.23
N ASP A 584 13.83 7.95 21.21
CA ASP A 584 13.64 8.56 22.53
C ASP A 584 13.82 10.08 22.48
N PHE A 585 12.69 10.81 22.53
CA PHE A 585 12.64 12.27 22.56
C PHE A 585 13.51 12.91 23.66
N SER A 586 13.84 12.18 24.73
CA SER A 586 14.68 12.65 25.85
C SER A 586 16.19 12.54 25.59
N THR A 587 16.60 11.73 24.62
CA THR A 587 18.02 11.55 24.25
C THR A 587 18.57 12.67 23.36
N VAL A 588 17.70 13.52 22.79
CA VAL A 588 18.06 14.62 21.88
C VAL A 588 18.68 15.81 22.63
N ASN A 589 19.88 15.62 23.17
CA ASN A 589 20.61 16.65 23.90
C ASN A 589 21.74 17.24 23.04
N SER A 590 21.35 18.22 22.20
CA SER A 590 22.19 18.97 21.26
C SER A 590 22.74 18.15 20.08
N PRO A 591 22.89 18.77 18.89
CA PRO A 591 23.42 18.08 17.72
C PRO A 591 24.91 17.79 17.91
N THR A 592 25.25 16.51 18.05
CA THR A 592 26.61 16.00 17.98
C THR A 592 26.70 14.95 16.88
N GLU A 593 27.85 14.87 16.21
CA GLU A 593 28.02 14.28 14.87
C GLU A 593 27.91 12.74 14.78
N SER A 594 27.33 12.06 15.78
CA SER A 594 27.30 10.59 15.86
C SER A 594 26.02 9.90 15.38
N ASN A 595 24.98 10.65 14.99
CA ASN A 595 23.73 10.07 14.46
C ASN A 595 23.82 9.68 12.96
N TYR A 596 24.98 9.87 12.33
CA TYR A 596 25.21 9.46 10.94
C TYR A 596 25.59 7.96 10.86
N ARG A 597 24.63 7.10 10.51
CA ARG A 597 24.92 5.80 9.90
C ARG A 597 24.38 5.74 8.47
N THR A 598 25.29 6.07 7.55
CA THR A 598 25.30 5.67 6.13
C THR A 598 24.00 5.83 5.34
N ILE A 599 23.78 7.05 4.87
CA ILE A 599 22.87 7.37 3.76
C ILE A 599 23.28 6.59 2.50
N VAL A 600 22.32 5.95 1.83
CA VAL A 600 22.41 5.64 0.39
C VAL A 600 21.54 6.64 -0.35
N ASP A 601 22.18 7.64 -0.95
CA ASP A 601 21.55 8.57 -1.89
C ASP A 601 21.18 7.80 -3.15
N ASN A 602 19.93 7.88 -3.58
CA ASN A 602 19.48 7.29 -4.84
C ASN A 602 18.71 8.31 -5.71
N SER A 603 19.21 9.54 -5.76
CA SER A 603 18.88 10.53 -6.79
C SER A 603 19.45 10.18 -8.17
N SER A 604 19.40 8.91 -8.58
CA SER A 604 19.74 8.47 -9.94
C SER A 604 19.09 7.15 -10.36
N HIS A 605 18.44 7.16 -11.53
CA HIS A 605 18.12 5.95 -12.29
C HIS A 605 19.41 5.27 -12.79
N VAL A 606 19.64 4.02 -12.42
CA VAL A 606 20.61 3.09 -13.06
C VAL A 606 20.13 1.64 -12.81
N PRO A 607 20.49 0.65 -13.65
CA PRO A 607 19.58 -0.46 -13.99
C PRO A 607 19.69 -1.66 -13.05
N VAL A 608 18.75 -2.59 -13.25
CA VAL A 608 18.75 -3.95 -12.68
C VAL A 608 20.11 -4.62 -12.91
N TRP A 609 20.77 -5.01 -11.82
CA TRP A 609 21.87 -5.98 -11.85
C TRP A 609 21.31 -7.35 -11.47
N GLU A 610 21.19 -8.24 -12.46
CA GLU A 610 20.90 -9.65 -12.21
C GLU A 610 22.08 -10.30 -11.45
N PHE A 611 21.86 -10.66 -10.18
CA PHE A 611 22.76 -11.57 -9.48
C PHE A 611 22.52 -13.00 -9.98
N ASN A 612 23.26 -13.38 -11.01
CA ASN A 612 23.43 -14.79 -11.38
C ASN A 612 24.17 -15.51 -10.24
N TYR A 613 23.45 -16.32 -9.47
CA TYR A 613 24.04 -17.23 -8.50
C TYR A 613 24.64 -18.43 -9.25
N ASP A 614 25.94 -18.37 -9.53
CA ASP A 614 26.66 -19.52 -10.12
C ASP A 614 26.78 -20.63 -9.07
N SER A 615 26.20 -21.78 -9.39
CA SER A 615 26.07 -22.90 -8.47
C SER A 615 27.26 -23.82 -8.60
N ASN A 616 28.27 -23.69 -7.73
CA ASN A 616 29.25 -24.74 -7.36
C ASN A 616 30.23 -24.29 -6.26
N VAL A 617 29.78 -24.25 -5.00
CA VAL A 617 30.68 -24.37 -3.82
C VAL A 617 29.99 -25.31 -2.82
N GLU A 618 30.67 -26.38 -2.42
CA GLU A 618 30.18 -27.35 -1.42
C GLU A 618 30.52 -26.86 -0.01
N ASP A 619 29.54 -26.31 0.72
CA ASP A 619 29.69 -26.02 2.15
C ASP A 619 29.36 -27.26 3.01
N SER A 620 30.34 -27.71 3.78
CA SER A 620 30.17 -28.73 4.82
C SER A 620 29.83 -28.08 6.18
N GLU A 621 28.80 -28.59 6.86
CA GLU A 621 28.26 -28.01 8.11
C GLU A 621 29.31 -27.82 9.24
N PRO A 622 29.24 -26.71 10.00
CA PRO A 622 30.07 -26.52 11.19
C PRO A 622 29.52 -27.29 12.40
N ASN A 623 30.40 -28.04 13.08
CA ASN A 623 30.06 -28.74 14.32
C ASN A 623 29.84 -27.78 15.51
N SER A 624 28.99 -28.22 16.44
CA SER A 624 28.59 -27.47 17.63
C SER A 624 29.74 -27.22 18.63
N SER A 625 30.32 -26.00 18.63
CA SER A 625 31.27 -25.57 19.68
C SER A 625 31.37 -24.04 19.89
N SER A 626 30.49 -23.23 19.29
CA SER A 626 30.63 -21.76 19.21
C SER A 626 29.81 -20.94 20.23
N ILE A 627 29.56 -21.48 21.43
CA ILE A 627 29.05 -20.71 22.58
C ILE A 627 30.13 -20.73 23.67
N GLU A 628 30.44 -19.55 24.23
CA GLU A 628 31.48 -19.25 25.26
C GLU A 628 32.87 -18.74 24.82
N ILE A 629 32.98 -17.89 23.78
CA ILE A 629 34.09 -16.91 23.69
C ILE A 629 33.56 -15.52 23.26
N GLN A 630 32.90 -14.80 24.17
CA GLN A 630 32.56 -13.38 23.95
C GLN A 630 32.63 -12.51 25.22
N ASN A 631 33.58 -12.84 26.11
CA ASN A 631 33.95 -12.03 27.27
C ASN A 631 35.47 -12.06 27.46
N ILE A 632 36.21 -11.23 26.70
CA ILE A 632 37.53 -10.61 26.95
C ILE A 632 37.89 -9.90 25.62
N ALA A 633 37.48 -8.64 25.46
CA ALA A 633 37.90 -7.74 24.36
C ALA A 633 37.49 -6.28 24.63
N THR A 634 37.77 -5.78 25.84
CA THR A 634 37.74 -4.34 26.14
C THR A 634 39.05 -3.95 26.79
N GLU A 635 39.60 -2.80 26.40
CA GLU A 635 40.85 -2.20 26.88
C GLU A 635 42.16 -2.83 26.34
N ASN A 636 42.52 -2.51 25.09
CA ASN A 636 43.70 -1.69 24.73
C ASN A 636 43.87 -1.62 23.19
N GLU A 637 44.59 -0.62 22.69
CA GLU A 637 44.89 -0.47 21.25
C GLU A 637 45.88 -1.56 20.78
N GLY A 638 45.52 -2.37 19.78
CA GLY A 638 46.49 -3.23 19.09
C GLY A 638 45.94 -4.48 18.39
N LEU A 639 45.97 -4.45 17.05
CA LEU A 639 45.76 -5.55 16.08
C LEU A 639 44.39 -6.25 16.08
N ASP A 640 43.92 -6.54 14.87
CA ASP A 640 42.67 -7.24 14.55
C ASP A 640 42.87 -8.78 14.54
N TYR A 641 41.79 -9.53 14.77
CA TYR A 641 41.75 -11.00 14.79
C TYR A 641 42.29 -11.63 13.49
N GLU A 642 41.98 -11.06 12.34
CA GLU A 642 42.56 -11.45 11.02
C GLU A 642 44.10 -11.30 11.03
N GLN A 643 44.62 -10.24 11.65
CA GLN A 643 46.06 -9.97 11.72
C GLN A 643 46.76 -10.90 12.73
N MET A 644 46.08 -11.28 13.81
CA MET A 644 46.57 -12.31 14.73
C MET A 644 46.63 -13.69 14.06
N LEU A 645 45.60 -14.06 13.29
CA LEU A 645 45.58 -15.28 12.50
C LEU A 645 46.70 -15.32 11.46
N ALA A 646 46.94 -14.23 10.74
CA ALA A 646 48.04 -14.14 9.78
C ALA A 646 49.42 -14.39 10.43
N ILE A 647 49.69 -13.77 11.60
CA ILE A 647 50.98 -13.94 12.32
C ILE A 647 51.19 -15.38 12.81
N ILE A 648 50.12 -16.08 13.20
CA ILE A 648 50.18 -17.46 13.70
C ILE A 648 50.31 -18.49 12.55
N THR A 649 49.83 -18.16 11.35
CA THR A 649 49.71 -19.12 10.23
C THR A 649 50.83 -19.05 9.18
N GLU A 650 51.67 -18.02 9.17
CA GLU A 650 52.75 -17.88 8.17
C GLU A 650 53.86 -18.95 8.25
N GLU A 651 53.99 -19.72 9.35
CA GLU A 651 55.00 -20.78 9.52
C GLU A 651 54.44 -22.20 9.76
N LEU A 652 53.12 -22.41 9.76
CA LEU A 652 52.49 -23.72 10.03
C LEU A 652 51.52 -24.13 8.91
N SER A 653 51.55 -25.40 8.51
CA SER A 653 50.57 -25.95 7.58
C SER A 653 49.21 -26.24 8.23
N GLU A 654 48.13 -26.29 7.44
CA GLU A 654 46.78 -26.63 7.92
C GLU A 654 46.74 -27.99 8.63
N ASP A 655 47.49 -28.97 8.14
CA ASP A 655 47.64 -30.29 8.78
C ASP A 655 48.25 -30.16 10.18
N GLU A 656 49.25 -29.30 10.39
CA GLU A 656 49.89 -29.09 11.70
C GLU A 656 48.96 -28.34 12.67
N LEU A 657 48.23 -27.34 12.19
CA LEU A 657 47.22 -26.62 12.97
C LEU A 657 46.10 -27.56 13.43
N SER A 658 45.68 -28.52 12.59
CA SER A 658 44.62 -29.50 12.91
C SER A 658 44.97 -30.48 14.04
N GLN A 659 46.26 -30.65 14.36
CA GLN A 659 46.75 -31.61 15.37
C GLN A 659 47.09 -30.95 16.72
N LEU A 660 47.08 -29.62 16.81
CA LEU A 660 47.37 -28.90 18.06
C LEU A 660 46.14 -28.87 18.98
N SER A 661 46.36 -29.13 20.27
CA SER A 661 45.32 -28.87 21.26
C SER A 661 45.18 -27.37 21.53
N LEU A 662 44.01 -26.93 22.00
CA LEU A 662 43.79 -25.54 22.42
C LEU A 662 44.83 -25.05 23.45
N GLU A 663 45.32 -25.95 24.31
CA GLU A 663 46.34 -25.62 25.32
C GLU A 663 47.75 -25.50 24.71
N ASP A 664 48.04 -26.22 23.62
CA ASP A 664 49.30 -26.09 22.90
C ASP A 664 49.30 -24.86 21.97
N LEU A 665 48.16 -24.56 21.34
CA LEU A 665 47.96 -23.35 20.55
C LEU A 665 48.15 -22.08 21.40
N SER A 666 47.57 -22.07 22.61
CA SER A 666 47.73 -20.99 23.58
C SER A 666 49.19 -20.81 24.02
N LYS A 667 49.94 -21.90 24.25
CA LYS A 667 51.38 -21.83 24.57
C LYS A 667 52.24 -21.36 23.40
N LEU A 668 51.84 -21.66 22.16
CA LEU A 668 52.53 -21.18 20.96
C LEU A 668 52.40 -19.65 20.84
N ILE A 669 51.18 -19.14 21.05
CA ILE A 669 50.86 -17.71 21.08
C ILE A 669 51.65 -17.00 22.19
N GLU A 670 51.68 -17.55 23.40
CA GLU A 670 52.48 -17.02 24.51
C GLU A 670 53.99 -17.01 24.19
N GLN A 671 54.53 -18.02 23.50
CA GLN A 671 55.94 -18.07 23.11
C GLN A 671 56.29 -17.05 22.01
N GLN A 672 55.47 -16.88 20.99
CA GLN A 672 55.72 -15.89 19.93
C GLN A 672 55.58 -14.44 20.44
N LEU A 673 54.58 -14.16 21.28
CA LEU A 673 54.41 -12.84 21.91
C LEU A 673 55.55 -12.50 22.91
N ALA A 674 56.14 -13.50 23.56
CA ALA A 674 57.36 -13.31 24.35
C ALA A 674 58.62 -13.08 23.51
N GLY A 675 58.61 -13.48 22.22
CA GLY A 675 59.72 -13.30 21.28
C GLY A 675 59.76 -11.95 20.56
N SER A 676 58.62 -11.25 20.46
CA SER A 676 58.50 -9.96 19.75
C SER A 676 58.75 -8.71 20.63
N LEU A 677 59.15 -8.91 21.89
CA LEU A 677 59.44 -7.84 22.87
C LEU A 677 60.93 -7.78 23.29
N VAL A 678 61.85 -7.94 22.32
CA VAL A 678 63.31 -7.70 22.46
C VAL A 678 63.83 -6.80 21.34
#